data_AF-A0A8J5U552-F1
#
_entry.id   AF-A0A8J5U552-F1
#
_cell.length_a   1.000
_cell.length_b   1.000
_cell.length_c   1.000
_cell.angle_alpha   90.00
_cell.angle_beta   90.00
_cell.angle_gamma   90.00
#
_symmetry.space_group_name_H-M   'P 1'
#
loop_
_entity.id
_entity.type
_entity.pdbx_description
1 polymer ?
#
loop_
_entity_poly.entity_id
_entity_poly.type
_entity_poly.pdbx_seq_one_letter_code
_entity_poly.pdbx_strand_id
1 'polypeptide(L)'
;MKSSLVGASLVSTLGLVQAQTIQWNIEGRHPQPHLARRAKTTYEEVISNDRSEGGYFTEVTIGNPPQNITLQLDTGSSDVWVPWNCADICEDDKNGKSGCPLGSFDPDKSKTFKHVAPGMFGITFVDDSYVKGDYFEDHFELDGAVINNLTMGLAIKTNISYGLIGVGYAKNEASGSTTDVIYPNLPVAMYQAGYINTIAYSVWLNDLDAKAGSILFGGVDTAKYVGDMHRIDIQKLDGHYYHFVVALTSLVATSSSGSDVLTSDSFPIQAVLDSGTTLSYLPQDLAHEIWEEVGAVWSPYYGVAVLPCACGRNQGNFTFGFAGPDGPSISVGMDELVLSMTSDAANMPAFESGPYKGENICTFGIQNDTNDLYLLGNTFLRSAYVVYDLPSFTISAAAPAWESRRAFSQTKRSCSAAQEALKKAQEDAASLTPEYVAANMSAEEAKRLSRVRNIGIAAHIDSGKTTVSERVLFYTGRINSIHEVRGKDSVGAKMDSMELEREKGITIQSAATFADWKKMENGKEETYHFNLIDTPGHIDFTIEVERALRVLDGAVMILCAVSGVQSQTITVDRQMKRYNVPRISFVNKMDRMGANPWKAVEQINTKLKIPAAAIQIPIGAEDEFLGVVDLINMQAMYFEGPRGTKVRVTDQIPGPLQEFAKEKRQALIEKLADVDDEIAELYLEEQEPTNLQIKTAIRRATIARTFTPVMMGSALADKGVQPMLDAVCDYLPNPSEIENTGLDKSQGEKTVKLVPYDSLPFVGLAFKLEENNYGQLTYIRVYQGKLSKGTYLFNSRTDKKVRIPRIVRMHSNEMEDVSEVGAGEICAVFGVDCASGDTFTDGGLPYTMSSMFVPDAVMSLSIKPKRTGDADNFSKAMNRFQREDPTFRVHVDAESEETIISGMGELHLEVYVERLRREYKTECVTGQPRVAYRETIARRADYDYLLKRQSGGPGDFARVAGWIEPNDKPDENHYESQVVGGHIPDKFLSACAKGFDVVCEKGPLLGHKVIGAKMVVNDGATHVTDSSDYAFNLATQMAFKKAFSDAGGQVLEPLMKTTITAPNEFQGNILMLMNKRNATIHDTDIGSEDFTLICDCSLNAMFGFSSQLRAATQGKGEFSMEFSHYAPAPPHLQKELVAKYQAELEAKRTK
;
A
#
# COMPACT_ATOMS: atom_id res chain seq x y z
N MET A 1 -61.81 5.39 1.09
CA MET A 1 -62.71 5.88 2.15
C MET A 1 -62.68 4.92 3.33
N LYS A 2 -61.98 5.29 4.41
CA LYS A 2 -62.06 4.79 5.81
C LYS A 2 -60.76 5.12 6.56
N SER A 3 -60.92 5.54 7.83
CA SER A 3 -60.08 5.34 9.04
C SER A 3 -58.58 5.65 9.00
N SER A 4 -57.85 6.10 10.04
CA SER A 4 -58.09 6.62 11.40
C SER A 4 -56.71 6.73 12.10
N LEU A 5 -56.59 7.62 13.11
CA LEU A 5 -55.75 7.55 14.33
C LEU A 5 -54.21 7.79 14.27
N VAL A 6 -53.80 8.80 15.06
CA VAL A 6 -52.73 8.87 16.11
C VAL A 6 -51.26 8.48 15.78
N GLY A 7 -50.36 9.46 15.98
CA GLY A 7 -49.12 9.32 16.78
C GLY A 7 -47.82 8.80 16.14
N ALA A 8 -46.84 9.71 16.02
CA ALA A 8 -45.38 9.57 15.93
C ALA A 8 -44.67 9.17 14.60
N SER A 9 -43.61 9.94 14.32
CA SER A 9 -42.36 9.67 13.58
C SER A 9 -42.24 9.92 12.05
N LEU A 10 -41.09 10.55 11.73
CA LEU A 10 -40.25 10.50 10.50
C LEU A 10 -40.66 11.26 9.22
N VAL A 11 -39.81 12.27 8.92
CA VAL A 11 -38.99 12.43 7.69
C VAL A 11 -39.38 13.45 6.61
N SER A 12 -38.34 14.27 6.32
CA SER A 12 -37.94 14.94 5.08
C SER A 12 -38.65 16.22 4.66
N THR A 13 -37.92 17.34 4.73
CA THR A 13 -37.29 17.92 3.53
C THR A 13 -36.25 18.97 3.93
N LEU A 14 -34.97 18.59 3.91
CA LEU A 14 -33.84 19.52 3.87
C LEU A 14 -33.09 19.25 2.56
N GLY A 15 -33.12 20.25 1.69
CA GLY A 15 -32.45 20.25 0.40
C GLY A 15 -30.94 20.35 0.56
N LEU A 16 -30.26 19.52 -0.23
CA LEU A 16 -28.82 19.44 -0.42
C LEU A 16 -28.19 20.81 -0.70
N VAL A 17 -27.30 21.27 0.17
CA VAL A 17 -26.22 22.19 -0.21
C VAL A 17 -25.15 21.34 -0.87
N GLN A 18 -24.97 21.51 -2.18
CA GLN A 18 -23.86 20.93 -2.92
C GLN A 18 -22.53 21.46 -2.35
N ALA A 19 -21.66 20.56 -1.87
CA ALA A 19 -20.26 20.88 -1.68
C ALA A 19 -19.63 21.12 -3.05
N GLN A 20 -19.31 22.38 -3.38
CA GLN A 20 -18.41 22.68 -4.47
C GLN A 20 -17.00 22.21 -4.07
N THR A 21 -16.47 21.22 -4.80
CA THR A 21 -15.04 20.95 -4.82
C THR A 21 -14.34 22.17 -5.43
N ILE A 22 -13.67 22.98 -4.61
CA ILE A 22 -12.70 23.94 -5.12
C ILE A 22 -11.55 23.11 -5.69
N GLN A 23 -11.40 23.13 -7.02
CA GLN A 23 -10.20 22.62 -7.67
C GLN A 23 -9.02 23.50 -7.25
N TRP A 24 -8.08 22.93 -6.50
CA TRP A 24 -6.76 23.54 -6.34
C TRP A 24 -6.03 23.39 -7.68
N ASN A 25 -5.87 24.51 -8.38
CA ASN A 25 -5.11 24.56 -9.63
C ASN A 25 -3.62 24.42 -9.29
N ILE A 26 -3.07 23.19 -9.36
CA ILE A 26 -1.64 22.90 -9.14
C ILE A 26 -0.89 22.96 -10.48
N GLU A 27 -1.25 23.89 -11.36
CA GLU A 27 -0.41 24.27 -12.50
C GLU A 27 -0.17 25.77 -12.44
N GLY A 28 0.98 26.14 -11.85
CA GLY A 28 1.50 27.52 -11.85
C GLY A 28 1.76 28.09 -10.46
N ARG A 29 2.83 27.65 -9.78
CA ARG A 29 3.46 28.48 -8.73
C ARG A 29 4.87 28.88 -9.19
N HIS A 30 4.96 30.09 -9.73
CA HIS A 30 6.20 30.84 -9.71
C HIS A 30 6.59 31.15 -8.24
N PRO A 31 7.88 31.23 -7.90
CA PRO A 31 8.32 31.71 -6.59
C PRO A 31 7.68 33.09 -6.31
N GLN A 32 6.99 33.24 -5.17
CA GLN A 32 6.27 34.47 -4.86
C GLN A 32 7.26 35.63 -4.68
N PRO A 33 7.14 36.74 -5.44
CA PRO A 33 8.08 37.87 -5.39
C PRO A 33 7.92 38.80 -4.18
N HIS A 34 7.03 38.50 -3.23
CA HIS A 34 6.58 39.45 -2.20
C HIS A 34 7.34 39.38 -0.86
N LEU A 35 8.09 38.30 -0.59
CA LEU A 35 8.93 38.18 0.60
C LEU A 35 10.40 38.40 0.20
N ALA A 36 10.78 39.67 0.06
CA ALA A 36 12.14 40.04 -0.29
C ALA A 36 13.13 39.68 0.85
N ARG A 37 14.27 39.06 0.50
CA ARG A 37 15.43 38.92 1.39
C ARG A 37 15.80 40.29 1.94
N ARG A 38 15.88 40.43 3.28
CA ARG A 38 16.28 41.63 4.06
C ARG A 38 16.40 42.89 3.19
N ALA A 39 15.26 43.47 2.83
CA ALA A 39 15.21 44.67 1.99
C ALA A 39 15.80 45.87 2.75
N LYS A 40 16.18 46.95 2.04
CA LYS A 40 16.68 48.19 2.67
C LYS A 40 15.70 48.87 3.65
N THR A 41 14.46 48.40 3.74
CA THR A 41 13.32 49.00 4.48
C THR A 41 12.69 47.96 5.43
N THR A 42 13.50 47.39 6.31
CA THR A 42 13.04 46.47 7.36
C THR A 42 13.53 46.99 8.72
N TYR A 43 12.73 46.82 9.77
CA TYR A 43 13.05 47.29 11.13
C TYR A 43 13.08 46.07 12.06
N GLU A 44 14.19 45.87 12.76
CA GLU A 44 14.44 44.68 13.57
C GLU A 44 14.59 45.07 15.03
N GLU A 45 13.62 44.69 15.85
CA GLU A 45 13.67 44.95 17.28
C GLU A 45 14.14 43.71 18.04
N VAL A 46 14.97 43.93 19.06
CA VAL A 46 15.44 42.88 19.98
C VAL A 46 14.43 42.73 21.12
N ILE A 47 13.92 41.52 21.31
CA ILE A 47 12.98 41.21 22.40
C ILE A 47 13.69 40.37 23.46
N SER A 48 13.77 40.88 24.68
CA SER A 48 14.40 40.23 25.82
C SER A 48 13.53 39.09 26.35
N ASN A 49 14.14 37.93 26.58
CA ASN A 49 13.48 36.78 27.17
C ASN A 49 13.49 36.93 28.70
N ASP A 50 12.39 37.43 29.27
CA ASP A 50 12.24 37.56 30.73
C ASP A 50 11.52 36.32 31.29
N ARG A 51 12.32 35.42 31.87
CA ARG A 51 11.81 34.17 32.45
C ARG A 51 11.08 34.37 33.78
N SER A 52 11.30 35.48 34.48
CA SER A 52 10.61 35.79 35.73
C SER A 52 9.18 36.25 35.47
N GLU A 53 9.00 37.07 34.43
CA GLU A 53 7.70 37.61 34.04
C GLU A 53 6.99 36.75 32.99
N GLY A 54 7.67 35.72 32.46
CA GLY A 54 7.04 34.68 31.64
C GLY A 54 6.73 35.10 30.20
N GLY A 55 7.59 35.89 29.56
CA GLY A 55 7.35 36.40 28.21
C GLY A 55 8.56 37.05 27.53
N TYR A 56 8.31 37.61 26.35
CA TYR A 56 9.29 38.38 25.57
C TYR A 56 8.95 39.86 25.62
N PHE A 57 9.90 40.69 26.01
CA PHE A 57 9.67 42.10 26.30
C PHE A 57 10.61 43.00 25.50
N THR A 58 10.16 44.20 25.17
CA THR A 58 11.04 45.25 24.65
C THR A 58 10.77 46.59 25.30
N GLU A 59 11.81 47.41 25.34
CA GLU A 59 11.73 48.78 25.85
C GLU A 59 11.26 49.71 24.71
N VAL A 60 10.22 50.47 24.99
CA VAL A 60 9.67 51.49 24.08
C VAL A 60 9.74 52.85 24.75
N THR A 61 9.63 53.92 23.95
CA THR A 61 9.41 55.26 24.50
C THR A 61 8.08 55.84 24.04
N ILE A 62 7.34 56.43 24.98
CA ILE A 62 6.02 57.01 24.72
C ILE A 62 5.99 58.46 25.20
N GLY A 63 5.44 59.35 24.38
CA GLY A 63 5.21 60.75 24.73
C GLY A 63 6.35 61.71 24.39
N ASN A 64 6.12 63.00 24.66
CA ASN A 64 7.12 64.04 24.49
C ASN A 64 7.07 65.05 25.67
N PRO A 65 8.06 65.09 26.58
CA PRO A 65 9.29 64.28 26.58
C PRO A 65 9.04 62.76 26.68
N PRO A 66 9.92 61.93 26.10
CA PRO A 66 9.75 60.49 26.06
C PRO A 66 9.81 59.84 27.45
N GLN A 67 8.93 58.86 27.68
CA GLN A 67 8.86 58.03 28.87
C GLN A 67 9.18 56.58 28.49
N ASN A 68 10.20 55.98 29.12
CA ASN A 68 10.62 54.61 28.84
C ASN A 68 9.70 53.62 29.57
N ILE A 69 9.19 52.64 28.84
CA ILE A 69 8.29 51.60 29.36
C ILE A 69 8.68 50.28 28.70
N THR A 70 8.69 49.18 29.46
CA THR A 70 8.93 47.85 28.93
C THR A 70 7.59 47.14 28.69
N LEU A 71 7.36 46.68 27.47
CA LEU A 71 6.10 46.07 27.04
C LEU A 71 6.33 44.65 26.53
N GLN A 72 5.36 43.76 26.78
CA GLN A 72 5.40 42.38 26.29
C GLN A 72 4.99 42.32 24.82
N LEU A 73 5.69 41.53 24.01
CA LEU A 73 5.26 41.21 22.66
C LEU A 73 4.12 40.18 22.69
N ASP A 74 2.98 40.56 22.13
CA ASP A 74 1.79 39.70 22.04
C ASP A 74 1.30 39.63 20.58
N THR A 75 1.50 38.46 19.96
CA THR A 75 1.00 38.21 18.59
C THR A 75 -0.49 37.88 18.55
N GLY A 76 -1.10 37.43 19.64
CA GLY A 76 -2.54 37.18 19.77
C GLY A 76 -3.37 38.46 19.87
N SER A 77 -2.79 39.53 20.40
CA SER A 77 -3.41 40.86 20.60
C SER A 77 -3.06 41.86 19.48
N SER A 78 -3.90 42.87 19.27
CA SER A 78 -3.67 43.91 18.24
C SER A 78 -3.35 45.28 18.82
N ASP A 79 -3.96 45.63 19.95
CA ASP A 79 -3.76 46.90 20.61
C ASP A 79 -2.37 47.01 21.25
N VAL A 80 -1.71 48.15 21.06
CA VAL A 80 -0.61 48.58 21.95
C VAL A 80 -1.24 49.30 23.14
N TRP A 81 -0.91 48.88 24.36
CA TRP A 81 -1.46 49.52 25.55
C TRP A 81 -0.48 49.52 26.73
N VAL A 82 -0.66 50.49 27.62
CA VAL A 82 0.23 50.73 28.76
C VAL A 82 -0.53 50.94 30.08
N PRO A 83 0.00 50.46 31.22
CA PRO A 83 -0.53 50.76 32.54
C PRO A 83 -0.53 52.27 32.81
N TRP A 84 -1.65 52.81 33.28
CA TRP A 84 -1.68 54.17 33.80
C TRP A 84 -0.94 54.23 35.15
N ASN A 85 -0.12 55.25 35.37
CA ASN A 85 0.63 55.43 36.62
C ASN A 85 -0.27 55.51 37.87
N CYS A 86 -1.53 55.93 37.72
CA CYS A 86 -2.51 55.97 38.80
C CYS A 86 -3.50 54.79 38.79
N ALA A 87 -3.24 53.74 38.01
CA ALA A 87 -4.07 52.53 38.07
C ALA A 87 -3.92 51.84 39.43
N ASP A 88 -5.00 51.23 39.93
CA ASP A 88 -5.04 50.57 41.25
C ASP A 88 -3.89 49.55 41.46
N ILE A 89 -3.40 48.91 40.39
CA ILE A 89 -2.30 47.93 40.41
C ILE A 89 -0.90 48.57 40.39
N CYS A 90 -0.80 49.82 39.93
CA CYS A 90 0.45 50.57 39.87
C CYS A 90 0.66 51.49 41.08
N GLU A 91 -0.37 51.74 41.89
CA GLU A 91 -0.22 52.46 43.16
C GLU A 91 0.65 51.66 44.15
N ASP A 92 1.65 52.31 44.76
CA ASP A 92 2.51 51.70 45.76
C ASP A 92 1.70 51.22 46.98
N ASP A 93 1.69 49.90 47.26
CA ASP A 93 1.27 49.42 48.57
C ASP A 93 2.28 49.91 49.62
N LYS A 94 1.76 50.38 50.77
CA LYS A 94 2.52 50.86 51.94
C LYS A 94 3.47 49.81 52.54
N ASN A 95 3.57 48.61 51.95
CA ASN A 95 4.39 47.48 52.36
C ASN A 95 5.58 47.17 51.43
N GLY A 96 5.88 48.01 50.44
CA GLY A 96 7.19 47.99 49.75
C GLY A 96 7.39 46.90 48.68
N LYS A 97 6.34 46.49 47.97
CA LYS A 97 6.43 45.81 46.66
C LYS A 97 5.84 46.75 45.59
N SER A 98 6.64 47.20 44.62
CA SER A 98 6.22 48.06 43.49
C SER A 98 5.14 47.34 42.65
N GLY A 99 4.07 47.96 42.13
CA GLY A 99 3.95 49.31 41.58
C GLY A 99 4.22 49.35 40.06
N CYS A 100 3.80 48.31 39.31
CA CYS A 100 4.09 48.14 37.88
C CYS A 100 5.60 48.17 37.53
N PRO A 101 6.34 47.07 37.80
CA PRO A 101 7.81 47.03 37.78
C PRO A 101 8.42 47.25 36.39
N LEU A 102 7.67 47.00 35.32
CA LEU A 102 8.08 47.20 33.93
C LEU A 102 7.74 48.60 33.39
N GLY A 103 7.26 49.49 34.26
CA GLY A 103 6.93 50.87 33.94
C GLY A 103 5.44 51.11 33.75
N SER A 104 5.05 52.37 33.92
CA SER A 104 3.70 52.88 33.68
C SER A 104 3.79 54.23 32.99
N PHE A 105 2.72 54.61 32.28
CA PHE A 105 2.65 55.86 31.54
C PHE A 105 1.94 56.93 32.37
N ASP A 106 2.53 58.13 32.40
CA ASP A 106 2.00 59.32 33.05
C ASP A 106 1.55 60.35 31.98
N PRO A 107 0.25 60.44 31.68
CA PRO A 107 -0.28 61.37 30.68
C PRO A 107 0.09 62.83 30.94
N ASP A 108 0.20 63.24 32.20
CA ASP A 108 0.47 64.64 32.58
C ASP A 108 1.91 65.06 32.25
N LYS A 109 2.81 64.10 32.03
CA LYS A 109 4.20 64.35 31.64
C LYS A 109 4.39 64.50 30.14
N SER A 110 3.45 64.07 29.30
CA SER A 110 3.55 64.15 27.85
C SER A 110 2.80 65.36 27.29
N LYS A 111 3.47 66.19 26.50
CA LYS A 111 2.87 67.36 25.81
C LYS A 111 2.13 66.99 24.53
N THR A 112 2.39 65.80 24.00
CA THR A 112 1.79 65.27 22.77
C THR A 112 0.65 64.30 23.06
N PHE A 113 0.37 64.02 24.34
CA PHE A 113 -0.77 63.24 24.77
C PHE A 113 -2.07 63.87 24.28
N LYS A 114 -2.85 63.07 23.55
CA LYS A 114 -4.18 63.45 23.08
C LYS A 114 -5.15 62.36 23.46
N HIS A 115 -6.07 62.70 24.35
CA HIS A 115 -7.16 61.80 24.71
C HIS A 115 -8.12 61.62 23.52
N VAL A 116 -8.34 60.38 23.07
CA VAL A 116 -9.14 60.06 21.87
C VAL A 116 -10.54 59.57 22.23
N ALA A 117 -10.64 58.52 23.06
CA ALA A 117 -11.93 57.90 23.40
C ALA A 117 -11.97 57.43 24.87
N PRO A 118 -12.53 58.24 25.79
CA PRO A 118 -12.64 57.89 27.20
C PRO A 118 -13.55 56.68 27.44
N GLY A 119 -13.11 55.72 28.23
CA GLY A 119 -13.84 54.52 28.65
C GLY A 119 -14.07 53.47 27.56
N MET A 120 -13.45 53.64 26.39
CA MET A 120 -13.69 52.81 25.21
C MET A 120 -12.62 51.74 24.99
N PHE A 121 -11.55 51.73 25.78
CA PHE A 121 -10.53 50.68 25.72
C PHE A 121 -10.87 49.57 26.73
N GLY A 122 -10.93 48.32 26.26
CA GLY A 122 -11.26 47.19 27.11
C GLY A 122 -10.95 45.84 26.48
N ILE A 123 -10.10 45.04 27.11
CA ILE A 123 -9.74 43.69 26.70
C ILE A 123 -9.95 42.74 27.88
N THR A 124 -10.49 41.56 27.62
CA THR A 124 -10.48 40.41 28.54
C THR A 124 -9.72 39.29 27.85
N PHE A 125 -8.68 38.78 28.50
CA PHE A 125 -7.83 37.71 27.99
C PHE A 125 -8.37 36.34 28.39
N VAL A 126 -7.79 35.28 27.82
CA VAL A 126 -8.24 33.89 27.99
C VAL A 126 -8.10 33.39 29.44
N ASP A 127 -7.15 33.93 30.19
CA ASP A 127 -6.90 33.60 31.61
C ASP A 127 -7.76 34.42 32.60
N ASP A 128 -8.85 35.02 32.12
CA ASP A 128 -9.71 35.97 32.84
C ASP A 128 -9.00 37.26 33.30
N SER A 129 -7.74 37.48 32.91
CA SER A 129 -7.11 38.78 33.08
C SER A 129 -7.79 39.83 32.21
N TYR A 130 -7.76 41.07 32.64
CA TYR A 130 -8.48 42.13 31.96
C TYR A 130 -7.78 43.47 32.08
N VAL A 131 -8.07 44.32 31.11
CA VAL A 131 -7.66 45.72 31.09
C VAL A 131 -8.82 46.57 30.60
N LYS A 132 -9.07 47.70 31.26
CA LYS A 132 -10.10 48.68 30.89
C LYS A 132 -9.58 50.09 31.09
N GLY A 133 -9.93 50.99 30.19
CA GLY A 133 -9.58 52.41 30.29
C GLY A 133 -9.91 53.18 29.03
N ASP A 134 -8.98 54.03 28.61
CA ASP A 134 -9.19 55.04 27.59
C ASP A 134 -8.32 54.77 26.35
N TYR A 135 -8.74 55.18 25.16
CA TYR A 135 -7.81 55.32 24.03
C TYR A 135 -7.18 56.70 24.01
N PHE A 136 -5.88 56.76 23.74
CA PHE A 136 -5.15 58.00 23.53
C PHE A 136 -4.24 57.91 22.31
N GLU A 137 -3.87 59.06 21.77
CA GLU A 137 -2.84 59.22 20.74
C GLU A 137 -1.61 59.87 21.39
N ASP A 138 -0.43 59.32 21.09
CA ASP A 138 0.82 59.98 21.44
C ASP A 138 1.96 59.54 20.50
N HIS A 139 3.16 60.10 20.70
CA HIS A 139 4.38 59.65 20.06
C HIS A 139 4.77 58.27 20.61
N PHE A 140 5.04 57.31 19.73
CA PHE A 140 5.53 55.99 20.07
C PHE A 140 6.82 55.71 19.32
N GLU A 141 7.88 55.30 20.01
CA GLU A 141 9.15 54.94 19.42
C GLU A 141 9.55 53.51 19.80
N LEU A 142 9.93 52.73 18.79
CA LEU A 142 10.43 51.36 18.89
C LEU A 142 11.65 51.21 17.98
N ASP A 143 12.81 50.83 18.52
CA ASP A 143 14.10 50.73 17.79
C ASP A 143 14.37 51.90 16.81
N GLY A 144 14.16 53.14 17.26
CA GLY A 144 14.36 54.34 16.43
C GLY A 144 13.29 54.60 15.36
N ALA A 145 12.28 53.74 15.21
CA ALA A 145 11.09 54.00 14.41
C ALA A 145 10.09 54.85 15.21
N VAL A 146 9.97 56.12 14.87
CA VAL A 146 9.09 57.09 15.55
C VAL A 146 7.76 57.22 14.82
N ILE A 147 6.68 56.73 15.44
CA ILE A 147 5.31 56.85 14.95
C ILE A 147 4.64 58.03 15.68
N ASN A 148 4.30 59.06 14.92
CA ASN A 148 3.60 60.23 15.46
C ASN A 148 2.10 59.93 15.53
N ASN A 149 1.49 60.15 16.70
CA ASN A 149 0.07 59.93 16.96
C ASN A 149 -0.38 58.47 16.79
N LEU A 150 0.38 57.52 17.32
CA LEU A 150 -0.09 56.14 17.42
C LEU A 150 -1.25 56.10 18.41
N THR A 151 -2.37 55.48 18.02
CA THR A 151 -3.48 55.23 18.95
C THR A 151 -3.14 54.03 19.83
N MET A 152 -3.24 54.20 21.15
CA MET A 152 -2.87 53.22 22.17
C MET A 152 -3.93 53.17 23.28
N GLY A 153 -4.01 52.05 23.98
CA GLY A 153 -4.82 51.89 25.19
C GLY A 153 -4.10 52.41 26.44
N LEU A 154 -4.78 53.23 27.24
CA LEU A 154 -4.36 53.64 28.57
C LEU A 154 -5.15 52.82 29.60
N ALA A 155 -4.46 51.93 30.31
CA ALA A 155 -5.09 51.02 31.25
C ALA A 155 -5.34 51.71 32.60
N ILE A 156 -6.60 52.04 32.87
CA ILE A 156 -7.05 52.65 34.13
C ILE A 156 -7.33 51.58 35.19
N LYS A 157 -7.95 50.47 34.78
CA LYS A 157 -8.31 49.35 35.66
C LYS A 157 -7.86 48.04 35.02
N THR A 158 -6.93 47.36 35.67
CA THR A 158 -6.39 46.09 35.18
C THR A 158 -5.87 45.25 36.34
N ASN A 159 -5.79 43.93 36.15
CA ASN A 159 -5.06 43.00 37.02
C ASN A 159 -3.71 42.56 36.43
N ILE A 160 -3.25 43.20 35.35
CA ILE A 160 -1.96 42.97 34.68
C ILE A 160 -1.03 44.14 35.04
N SER A 161 0.19 43.83 35.49
CA SER A 161 1.15 44.81 36.03
C SER A 161 2.09 45.44 34.99
N TYR A 162 1.91 45.08 33.71
CA TYR A 162 2.73 45.53 32.59
C TYR A 162 1.85 45.74 31.34
N GLY A 163 2.37 46.42 30.32
CA GLY A 163 1.65 46.69 29.06
C GLY A 163 2.05 45.75 27.92
N LEU A 164 1.34 45.83 26.79
CA LEU A 164 1.53 44.95 25.63
C LEU A 164 1.83 45.74 24.35
N ILE A 165 2.59 45.11 23.46
CA ILE A 165 2.71 45.45 22.05
C ILE A 165 1.91 44.42 21.25
N GLY A 166 0.66 44.75 20.97
CA GLY A 166 -0.17 43.98 20.05
C GLY A 166 0.29 44.14 18.60
N VAL A 167 0.47 43.03 17.91
CA VAL A 167 0.86 42.99 16.48
C VAL A 167 -0.06 42.10 15.63
N GLY A 168 -1.23 41.76 16.15
CA GLY A 168 -2.27 40.96 15.50
C GLY A 168 -3.00 41.68 14.35
N TYR A 169 -4.16 41.15 13.95
CA TYR A 169 -4.99 41.78 12.92
C TYR A 169 -5.69 43.03 13.45
N ALA A 170 -5.62 44.16 12.74
CA ALA A 170 -6.33 45.40 13.14
C ALA A 170 -7.86 45.22 13.39
N LYS A 171 -8.49 44.16 12.87
CA LYS A 171 -9.90 43.85 13.18
C LYS A 171 -10.12 43.34 14.61
N ASN A 172 -9.08 42.86 15.27
CA ASN A 172 -9.07 42.40 16.65
C ASN A 172 -8.73 43.52 17.64
N GLU A 173 -8.67 44.79 17.19
CA GLU A 173 -8.60 45.95 18.07
C GLU A 173 -9.82 46.02 18.99
N ALA A 174 -9.61 46.34 20.27
CA ALA A 174 -10.70 46.40 21.24
C ALA A 174 -11.81 47.39 20.85
N SER A 175 -11.48 48.43 20.08
CA SER A 175 -12.42 49.43 19.57
C SER A 175 -13.40 48.85 18.55
N GLY A 176 -13.00 47.83 17.79
CA GLY A 176 -13.84 47.17 16.79
C GLY A 176 -15.02 46.43 17.41
N SER A 177 -14.85 45.91 18.63
CA SER A 177 -15.91 45.24 19.39
C SER A 177 -16.90 46.20 20.06
N THR A 178 -16.53 47.48 20.22
CA THR A 178 -17.28 48.46 21.00
C THR A 178 -17.80 49.66 20.19
N THR A 179 -17.22 50.00 19.03
CA THR A 179 -17.50 51.28 18.33
C THR A 179 -17.59 51.22 16.81
N ASP A 180 -17.42 50.06 16.16
CA ASP A 180 -17.24 49.89 14.70
C ASP A 180 -16.07 50.71 14.10
N VAL A 181 -15.29 51.44 14.91
CA VAL A 181 -14.10 52.20 14.51
C VAL A 181 -12.86 51.33 14.73
N ILE A 182 -12.06 51.14 13.69
CA ILE A 182 -10.79 50.40 13.74
C ILE A 182 -9.64 51.39 13.59
N TYR A 183 -8.77 51.45 14.60
CA TYR A 183 -7.57 52.29 14.55
C TYR A 183 -6.41 51.56 13.84
N PRO A 184 -5.44 52.29 13.24
CA PRO A 184 -4.23 51.69 12.69
C PRO A 184 -3.38 51.10 13.82
N ASN A 185 -3.38 49.76 13.93
CA ASN A 185 -2.50 49.05 14.84
C ASN A 185 -1.03 49.14 14.42
N LEU A 186 -0.09 48.72 15.28
CA LEU A 186 1.33 49.02 15.11
C LEU A 186 1.91 48.65 13.72
N PRO A 187 1.70 47.43 13.16
CA PRO A 187 2.19 47.10 11.82
C PRO A 187 1.60 48.01 10.72
N VAL A 188 0.34 48.39 10.83
CA VAL A 188 -0.33 49.29 9.88
C VAL A 188 0.21 50.71 10.02
N ALA A 189 0.41 51.18 11.25
CA ALA A 189 0.97 52.51 11.53
C ALA A 189 2.43 52.63 11.03
N MET A 190 3.25 51.60 11.21
CA MET A 190 4.62 51.54 10.65
C MET A 190 4.62 51.59 9.12
N TYR A 191 3.67 50.91 8.47
CA TYR A 191 3.50 50.98 7.02
C TYR A 191 3.08 52.39 6.56
N GLN A 192 2.10 52.99 7.24
CA GLN A 192 1.62 54.35 6.93
C GLN A 192 2.70 55.42 7.15
N ALA A 193 3.56 55.24 8.15
CA ALA A 193 4.70 56.11 8.42
C ALA A 193 5.89 55.88 7.46
N GLY A 194 5.82 54.87 6.59
CA GLY A 194 6.85 54.58 5.58
C GLY A 194 8.07 53.82 6.12
N TYR A 195 7.99 53.25 7.33
CA TYR A 195 9.06 52.43 7.89
C TYR A 195 9.13 51.05 7.23
N ILE A 196 7.99 50.46 6.88
CA ILE A 196 7.92 49.17 6.21
C ILE A 196 7.11 49.26 4.92
N ASN A 197 7.46 48.44 3.93
CA ASN A 197 6.78 48.39 2.63
C ASN A 197 5.68 47.33 2.56
N THR A 198 5.52 46.52 3.60
CA THR A 198 4.54 45.44 3.66
C THR A 198 4.09 45.28 5.10
N ILE A 199 2.78 45.10 5.31
CA ILE A 199 2.18 44.91 6.63
C ILE A 199 2.38 43.43 7.02
N ALA A 200 3.63 43.05 7.22
CA ALA A 200 4.04 41.70 7.59
C ALA A 200 5.23 41.80 8.55
N TYR A 201 5.42 40.81 9.39
CA TYR A 201 6.58 40.72 10.26
C TYR A 201 6.98 39.27 10.47
N SER A 202 8.19 39.06 10.99
CA SER A 202 8.67 37.73 11.35
C SER A 202 9.18 37.72 12.78
N VAL A 203 8.92 36.61 13.48
CA VAL A 203 9.27 36.41 14.88
C VAL A 203 10.26 35.27 14.98
N TRP A 204 11.34 35.51 15.71
CA TRP A 204 12.34 34.51 16.07
C TRP A 204 12.65 34.64 17.55
N LEU A 205 12.14 33.72 18.37
CA LEU A 205 12.28 33.79 19.82
C LEU A 205 13.64 33.26 20.32
N ASN A 206 14.35 32.50 19.49
CA ASN A 206 15.60 31.81 19.85
C ASN A 206 15.38 30.67 20.86
N ASP A 207 16.43 29.94 21.25
CA ASP A 207 16.32 28.83 22.23
C ASP A 207 15.98 29.34 23.65
N LEU A 208 15.47 28.46 24.51
CA LEU A 208 15.08 28.80 25.89
C LEU A 208 16.21 29.50 26.66
N ASP A 209 17.47 29.10 26.42
CA ASP A 209 18.70 29.59 27.03
C ASP A 209 19.22 30.93 26.50
N ALA A 210 18.64 31.41 25.40
CA ALA A 210 18.92 32.73 24.88
C ALA A 210 18.33 33.83 25.77
N LYS A 211 19.11 34.90 25.93
CA LYS A 211 18.68 36.11 26.65
C LYS A 211 17.71 36.97 25.84
N ALA A 212 17.67 36.79 24.53
CA ALA A 212 16.83 37.58 23.63
C ALA A 212 16.56 36.85 22.30
N GLY A 213 15.40 37.16 21.74
CA GLY A 213 15.02 36.91 20.36
C GLY A 213 14.90 38.22 19.58
N SER A 214 14.12 38.21 18.51
CA SER A 214 13.87 39.39 17.68
C SER A 214 12.53 39.34 16.95
N ILE A 215 11.94 40.50 16.71
CA ILE A 215 10.86 40.71 15.75
C ILE A 215 11.36 41.60 14.60
N LEU A 216 11.10 41.20 13.36
CA LEU A 216 11.50 41.94 12.15
C LEU A 216 10.25 42.37 11.38
N PHE A 217 9.96 43.67 11.38
CA PHE A 217 8.87 44.25 10.61
C PHE A 217 9.26 44.47 9.13
N GLY A 218 8.34 44.12 8.24
CA GLY A 218 8.44 44.34 6.80
C GLY A 218 9.31 43.35 6.03
N GLY A 219 9.79 42.26 6.66
CA GLY A 219 10.70 41.34 5.97
C GLY A 219 10.96 40.01 6.69
N VAL A 220 11.86 39.25 6.08
CA VAL A 220 12.29 37.91 6.51
C VAL A 220 13.82 37.87 6.62
N ASP A 221 14.33 37.26 7.68
CA ASP A 221 15.76 37.03 7.92
C ASP A 221 16.12 35.56 7.68
N THR A 222 16.69 35.30 6.51
CA THR A 222 17.12 33.96 6.09
C THR A 222 18.29 33.40 6.89
N ALA A 223 18.93 34.19 7.76
CA ALA A 223 19.99 33.70 8.64
C ALA A 223 19.45 33.02 9.90
N LYS A 224 18.16 33.21 10.22
CA LYS A 224 17.53 32.74 11.47
C LYS A 224 16.74 31.45 11.32
N TYR A 225 16.57 30.95 10.10
CA TYR A 225 15.92 29.67 9.83
C TYR A 225 16.70 28.83 8.82
N VAL A 226 16.42 27.54 8.80
CA VAL A 226 16.95 26.54 7.87
C VAL A 226 15.81 25.78 7.21
N GLY A 227 16.06 25.24 6.02
CA GLY A 227 15.04 24.54 5.24
C GLY A 227 14.08 25.47 4.51
N ASP A 228 13.01 24.87 4.00
CA ASP A 228 11.98 25.58 3.25
C ASP A 228 10.97 26.27 4.18
N MET A 229 10.47 27.41 3.74
CA MET A 229 9.44 28.15 4.46
C MET A 229 8.06 27.68 3.97
N HIS A 230 7.30 27.07 4.87
CA HIS A 230 6.02 26.48 4.54
C HIS A 230 4.88 27.42 4.90
N ARG A 231 3.99 27.70 3.94
CA ARG A 231 2.82 28.54 4.14
C ARG A 231 1.68 27.76 4.78
N ILE A 232 1.06 28.33 5.81
CA ILE A 232 -0.11 27.80 6.51
C ILE A 232 -1.23 28.84 6.41
N ASP A 233 -2.40 28.40 5.97
CA ASP A 233 -3.57 29.26 5.86
C ASP A 233 -4.22 29.48 7.23
N ILE A 234 -4.54 30.74 7.55
CA ILE A 234 -5.25 31.07 8.79
C ILE A 234 -6.73 30.73 8.64
N GLN A 235 -7.33 30.20 9.70
CA GLN A 235 -8.75 29.89 9.76
C GLN A 235 -9.56 31.08 10.24
N LYS A 236 -10.80 31.20 9.74
CA LYS A 236 -11.74 32.22 10.19
C LYS A 236 -12.48 31.75 11.44
N LEU A 237 -12.58 32.63 12.42
CA LEU A 237 -13.53 32.49 13.54
C LEU A 237 -14.72 33.38 13.24
N ASP A 238 -15.93 32.83 13.30
CA ASP A 238 -17.18 33.52 12.99
C ASP A 238 -17.17 34.30 11.66
N GLY A 239 -16.48 33.77 10.65
CA GLY A 239 -16.37 34.37 9.32
C GLY A 239 -15.32 35.48 9.17
N HIS A 240 -14.55 35.76 10.23
CA HIS A 240 -13.56 36.83 10.29
C HIS A 240 -12.17 36.33 10.71
N TYR A 241 -11.13 37.11 10.41
CA TYR A 241 -9.74 36.86 10.82
C TYR A 241 -9.40 37.75 12.01
N TYR A 242 -9.60 37.23 13.22
CA TYR A 242 -9.28 37.94 14.46
C TYR A 242 -7.93 37.48 15.06
N HIS A 243 -7.67 36.17 15.04
CA HIS A 243 -6.44 35.57 15.56
C HIS A 243 -5.73 34.73 14.49
N PHE A 244 -4.47 34.37 14.75
CA PHE A 244 -3.68 33.47 13.90
C PHE A 244 -4.02 32.00 14.18
N VAL A 245 -5.28 31.63 13.92
CA VAL A 245 -5.79 30.28 14.11
C VAL A 245 -5.27 29.35 13.02
N VAL A 246 -4.58 28.28 13.40
CA VAL A 246 -4.09 27.22 12.53
C VAL A 246 -4.75 25.89 12.88
N ALA A 247 -4.88 24.99 11.89
CA ALA A 247 -5.26 23.60 12.15
C ALA A 247 -4.03 22.78 12.50
N LEU A 248 -3.94 22.36 13.76
CA LEU A 248 -3.05 21.29 14.19
C LEU A 248 -3.70 19.95 13.83
N THR A 249 -3.04 19.15 13.00
CA THR A 249 -3.59 17.93 12.38
C THR A 249 -2.95 16.63 12.86
N SER A 250 -1.79 16.72 13.49
CA SER A 250 -1.10 15.58 14.10
C SER A 250 -0.14 16.04 15.19
N LEU A 251 0.16 15.14 16.13
CA LEU A 251 1.20 15.30 17.13
C LEU A 251 1.93 13.96 17.30
N VAL A 252 3.26 13.98 17.32
CA VAL A 252 4.08 12.77 17.46
C VAL A 252 5.14 12.99 18.52
N ALA A 253 5.16 12.20 19.58
CA ALA A 253 6.27 12.13 20.52
C ALA A 253 7.40 11.30 19.91
N THR A 254 8.66 11.70 20.08
CA THR A 254 9.82 10.94 19.59
C THR A 254 10.92 10.97 20.62
N SER A 255 11.59 9.84 20.83
CA SER A 255 12.75 9.71 21.72
C SER A 255 13.75 8.70 21.15
N SER A 256 14.83 8.42 21.89
CA SER A 256 15.79 7.39 21.50
C SER A 256 15.21 5.97 21.45
N SER A 257 14.04 5.73 22.07
CA SER A 257 13.36 4.42 22.06
C SER A 257 12.34 4.25 20.94
N GLY A 258 11.97 5.30 20.20
CA GLY A 258 10.97 5.24 19.15
C GLY A 258 10.15 6.53 19.03
N SER A 259 9.08 6.46 18.24
CA SER A 259 8.13 7.55 18.05
C SER A 259 6.70 7.05 18.28
N ASP A 260 5.93 7.81 19.06
CA ASP A 260 4.54 7.53 19.40
C ASP A 260 3.64 8.62 18.80
N VAL A 261 2.67 8.23 17.99
CA VAL A 261 1.69 9.16 17.42
C VAL A 261 0.61 9.40 18.45
N LEU A 262 0.49 10.64 18.92
CA LEU A 262 -0.49 11.02 19.93
C LEU A 262 -1.82 11.34 19.28
N THR A 263 -2.89 10.88 19.91
CA THR A 263 -4.24 10.98 19.37
C THR A 263 -5.11 11.91 20.18
N SER A 264 -6.02 12.60 19.51
CA SER A 264 -7.07 13.37 20.15
C SER A 264 -8.33 13.26 19.33
N ASP A 265 -9.46 13.10 20.00
CA ASP A 265 -10.78 13.16 19.35
C ASP A 265 -11.05 14.56 18.76
N SER A 266 -10.27 15.56 19.19
CA SER A 266 -10.37 16.96 18.77
C SER A 266 -9.61 17.27 17.48
N PHE A 267 -8.90 16.32 16.86
CA PHE A 267 -8.22 16.58 15.59
C PHE A 267 -9.20 16.74 14.41
N PRO A 268 -9.02 17.75 13.52
CA PRO A 268 -8.00 18.81 13.59
C PRO A 268 -8.32 19.85 14.68
N ILE A 269 -7.33 20.18 15.50
CA ILE A 269 -7.45 21.13 16.61
C ILE A 269 -7.24 22.55 16.08
N GLN A 270 -8.15 23.46 16.41
CA GLN A 270 -7.96 24.89 16.17
C GLN A 270 -7.06 25.47 17.26
N ALA A 271 -5.84 25.87 16.88
CA ALA A 271 -4.86 26.43 17.80
C ALA A 271 -4.41 27.83 17.36
N VAL A 272 -4.26 28.75 18.29
CA VAL A 272 -3.72 30.10 18.06
C VAL A 272 -2.21 30.07 18.28
N LEU A 273 -1.44 30.61 17.35
CA LEU A 273 -0.02 30.89 17.58
C LEU A 273 0.13 32.22 18.31
N ASP A 274 0.56 32.17 19.58
CA ASP A 274 0.56 33.34 20.45
C ASP A 274 1.82 33.48 21.31
N SER A 275 2.52 34.61 21.22
CA SER A 275 3.66 34.94 22.07
C SER A 275 3.30 35.55 23.43
N GLY A 276 2.01 35.90 23.64
CA GLY A 276 1.48 36.50 24.86
C GLY A 276 1.58 35.60 26.10
N THR A 277 1.82 34.30 25.92
CA THR A 277 2.05 33.36 27.02
C THR A 277 3.23 32.42 26.74
N THR A 278 3.88 31.99 27.81
CA THR A 278 4.99 31.04 27.71
C THR A 278 4.53 29.60 27.47
N LEU A 279 3.42 29.18 28.08
CA LEU A 279 2.96 27.79 28.03
C LEU A 279 2.06 27.54 26.81
N SER A 280 2.07 26.30 26.33
CA SER A 280 1.12 25.84 25.31
C SER A 280 -0.04 25.10 25.97
N TYR A 281 -1.25 25.34 25.50
CA TYR A 281 -2.50 24.80 26.06
C TYR A 281 -3.22 23.97 25.00
N LEU A 282 -3.44 22.70 25.28
CA LEU A 282 -4.02 21.72 24.36
C LEU A 282 -5.27 21.05 24.97
N PRO A 283 -6.10 20.36 24.16
CA PRO A 283 -7.22 19.59 24.66
C PRO A 283 -6.82 18.65 25.79
N GLN A 284 -7.74 18.46 26.76
CA GLN A 284 -7.45 17.68 27.96
C GLN A 284 -6.98 16.26 27.65
N ASP A 285 -7.62 15.55 26.73
CA ASP A 285 -7.23 14.21 26.28
C ASP A 285 -5.80 14.20 25.75
N LEU A 286 -5.48 15.11 24.84
CA LEU A 286 -4.15 15.20 24.22
C LEU A 286 -3.07 15.58 25.22
N ALA A 287 -3.32 16.55 26.09
CA ALA A 287 -2.37 16.98 27.11
C ALA A 287 -2.04 15.85 28.11
N HIS A 288 -3.03 15.03 28.47
CA HIS A 288 -2.79 13.88 29.35
C HIS A 288 -1.94 12.80 28.65
N GLU A 289 -2.19 12.48 27.38
CA GLU A 289 -1.33 11.57 26.62
C GLU A 289 0.12 12.09 26.58
N ILE A 290 0.33 13.37 26.28
CA ILE A 290 1.66 14.00 26.29
C ILE A 290 2.32 13.89 27.67
N TRP A 291 1.57 14.12 28.76
CA TRP A 291 2.11 14.01 30.12
C TRP A 291 2.56 12.59 30.46
N GLU A 292 1.81 11.58 30.02
CA GLU A 292 2.16 10.18 30.22
C GLU A 292 3.47 9.81 29.50
N GLU A 293 3.68 10.30 28.28
CA GLU A 293 4.91 10.06 27.49
C GLU A 293 6.19 10.50 28.20
N VAL A 294 6.13 11.62 28.93
CA VAL A 294 7.30 12.21 29.61
C VAL A 294 7.31 11.96 31.12
N GLY A 295 6.30 11.26 31.65
CA GLY A 295 6.10 11.07 33.08
C GLY A 295 5.84 12.37 33.85
N ALA A 296 5.22 13.37 33.21
CA ALA A 296 4.74 14.58 33.87
C ALA A 296 3.45 14.29 34.65
N VAL A 297 3.25 15.01 35.75
CA VAL A 297 2.11 14.83 36.64
C VAL A 297 1.45 16.17 36.94
N TRP A 298 0.12 16.22 36.90
CA TRP A 298 -0.62 17.40 37.32
C TRP A 298 -0.39 17.68 38.81
N SER A 299 0.06 18.90 39.16
CA SER A 299 0.18 19.34 40.54
C SER A 299 -0.96 20.30 40.89
N PRO A 300 -1.95 19.89 41.70
CA PRO A 300 -2.99 20.79 42.18
C PRO A 300 -2.46 21.94 43.04
N TYR A 301 -1.29 21.78 43.65
CA TYR A 301 -0.66 22.81 44.48
C TYR A 301 -0.10 23.97 43.64
N TYR A 302 0.48 23.65 42.47
CA TYR A 302 1.04 24.65 41.56
C TYR A 302 0.09 25.02 40.40
N GLY A 303 -1.00 24.28 40.22
CA GLY A 303 -1.96 24.50 39.14
C GLY A 303 -1.39 24.24 37.73
N VAL A 304 -0.35 23.41 37.62
CA VAL A 304 0.33 23.06 36.36
C VAL A 304 0.83 21.61 36.38
N ALA A 305 1.04 21.03 35.20
CA ALA A 305 1.79 19.80 35.03
C ALA A 305 3.28 20.01 35.32
N VAL A 306 3.85 19.12 36.13
CA VAL A 306 5.23 19.19 36.60
C VAL A 306 5.97 17.88 36.38
N LEU A 307 7.29 17.96 36.22
CA LEU A 307 8.18 16.81 36.08
C LEU A 307 9.57 17.14 36.67
N PRO A 308 10.47 16.15 36.85
CA PRO A 308 11.83 16.42 37.27
C PRO A 308 12.57 17.31 36.26
N CYS A 309 13.28 18.33 36.75
CA CYS A 309 14.06 19.23 35.89
C CYS A 309 15.13 18.51 35.05
N ALA A 310 15.60 17.34 35.50
CA ALA A 310 16.57 16.53 34.76
C ALA A 310 16.02 16.05 33.40
N CYS A 311 14.70 15.91 33.26
CA CYS A 311 14.06 15.46 32.02
C CYS A 311 14.27 16.44 30.85
N GLY A 312 14.59 17.71 31.11
CA GLY A 312 14.93 18.67 30.06
C GLY A 312 16.23 18.32 29.31
N ARG A 313 17.04 17.38 29.82
CA ARG A 313 18.25 16.89 29.14
C ARG A 313 17.99 15.64 28.29
N ASN A 314 16.76 15.13 28.26
CA ASN A 314 16.42 13.96 27.47
C ASN A 314 16.41 14.32 25.99
N GLN A 315 16.82 13.39 25.13
CA GLN A 315 16.89 13.60 23.67
C GLN A 315 15.52 13.44 22.97
N GLY A 316 14.41 13.65 23.70
CA GLY A 316 13.06 13.54 23.16
C GLY A 316 12.55 14.84 22.56
N ASN A 317 11.57 14.76 21.66
CA ASN A 317 10.85 15.89 21.09
C ASN A 317 9.38 15.55 20.80
N PHE A 318 8.55 16.58 20.61
CA PHE A 318 7.18 16.48 20.13
C PHE A 318 7.05 17.21 18.79
N THR A 319 6.57 16.50 17.77
CA THR A 319 6.44 17.00 16.40
C THR A 319 4.99 17.33 16.09
N PHE A 320 4.70 18.63 15.93
CA PHE A 320 3.38 19.20 15.65
C PHE A 320 3.19 19.36 14.13
N GLY A 321 2.19 18.70 13.54
CA GLY A 321 1.90 18.80 12.11
C GLY A 321 0.69 19.71 11.82
N PHE A 322 0.82 20.61 10.85
CA PHE A 322 -0.22 21.57 10.47
C PHE A 322 -0.73 21.33 9.05
N ALA A 323 -1.97 21.75 8.75
CA ALA A 323 -2.54 21.79 7.40
C ALA A 323 -2.65 20.45 6.63
N GLY A 324 -2.57 19.30 7.33
CA GLY A 324 -2.77 17.96 6.75
C GLY A 324 -1.48 17.17 6.52
N PRO A 325 -1.54 15.99 5.88
CA PRO A 325 -0.39 15.06 5.77
C PRO A 325 0.83 15.62 5.03
N ASP A 326 0.63 16.57 4.13
CA ASP A 326 1.68 17.23 3.34
C ASP A 326 2.04 18.63 3.88
N GLY A 327 1.42 19.04 4.99
CA GLY A 327 1.68 20.34 5.59
C GLY A 327 2.90 20.34 6.52
N PRO A 328 3.36 21.52 6.96
CA PRO A 328 4.59 21.62 7.73
C PRO A 328 4.49 20.93 9.09
N SER A 329 5.60 20.35 9.51
CA SER A 329 5.80 19.84 10.85
C SER A 329 6.88 20.63 11.59
N ILE A 330 6.67 20.87 12.88
CA ILE A 330 7.61 21.58 13.76
C ILE A 330 7.88 20.69 14.97
N SER A 331 9.15 20.34 15.19
CA SER A 331 9.59 19.51 16.32
C SER A 331 10.05 20.38 17.48
N VAL A 332 9.51 20.14 18.67
CA VAL A 332 9.81 20.86 19.91
C VAL A 332 10.56 19.93 20.86
N GLY A 333 11.81 20.26 21.18
CA GLY A 333 12.65 19.45 22.07
C GLY A 333 12.24 19.50 23.54
N MET A 334 12.61 18.47 24.31
CA MET A 334 12.36 18.45 25.77
C MET A 334 13.07 19.58 26.52
N ASP A 335 14.19 20.08 26.00
CA ASP A 335 14.88 21.24 26.57
C ASP A 335 14.09 22.54 26.44
N GLU A 336 13.18 22.62 25.46
CA GLU A 336 12.26 23.75 25.29
C GLU A 336 10.98 23.62 26.13
N LEU A 337 10.61 22.38 26.49
CA LEU A 337 9.39 22.03 27.22
C LEU A 337 9.59 21.89 28.73
N VAL A 338 10.81 21.90 29.26
CA VAL A 338 11.05 21.77 30.71
C VAL A 338 11.50 23.11 31.28
N LEU A 339 10.57 23.80 31.93
CA LEU A 339 10.75 25.16 32.43
C LEU A 339 11.04 25.17 33.92
N SER A 340 12.04 25.95 34.33
CA SER A 340 12.32 26.14 35.74
C SER A 340 11.21 26.94 36.43
N MET A 341 10.80 26.51 37.62
CA MET A 341 9.74 27.18 38.39
C MET A 341 10.20 28.49 39.06
N THR A 342 11.52 28.69 39.19
CA THR A 342 12.10 29.90 39.79
C THR A 342 13.46 30.19 39.19
N SER A 343 13.81 31.47 39.06
CA SER A 343 15.15 31.90 38.66
C SER A 343 16.19 31.73 39.78
N ASP A 344 15.77 31.50 41.03
CA ASP A 344 16.65 31.27 42.18
C ASP A 344 16.88 29.77 42.41
N ALA A 345 18.01 29.28 41.90
CA ALA A 345 18.42 27.89 42.03
C ALA A 345 18.56 27.40 43.49
N ALA A 346 18.74 28.31 44.47
CA ALA A 346 18.84 27.95 45.88
C ALA A 346 17.48 27.62 46.52
N ASN A 347 16.38 28.04 45.90
CA ASN A 347 15.01 27.90 46.41
C ASN A 347 14.12 27.05 45.48
N MET A 348 14.71 26.19 44.64
CA MET A 348 13.95 25.28 43.78
C MET A 348 13.13 24.29 44.62
N PRO A 349 11.82 24.16 44.37
CA PRO A 349 11.01 23.14 45.04
C PRO A 349 11.45 21.75 44.57
N ALA A 350 11.39 20.77 45.47
CA ALA A 350 11.76 19.38 45.18
C ALA A 350 10.62 18.42 45.52
N PHE A 351 10.51 17.29 44.82
CA PHE A 351 9.49 16.29 45.10
C PHE A 351 9.65 15.72 46.52
N GLU A 352 8.61 15.82 47.35
CA GLU A 352 8.65 15.37 48.74
C GLU A 352 8.41 13.85 48.91
N SER A 353 7.80 13.22 47.90
CA SER A 353 7.45 11.79 47.87
C SER A 353 7.35 11.25 46.44
N GLY A 354 7.20 9.93 46.27
CA GLY A 354 7.10 9.27 44.96
C GLY A 354 8.45 8.88 44.34
N PRO A 355 8.47 8.40 43.07
CA PRO A 355 9.67 7.90 42.40
C PRO A 355 10.75 8.96 42.19
N TYR A 356 10.39 10.24 42.19
CA TYR A 356 11.30 11.37 41.97
C TYR A 356 11.68 12.11 43.26
N LYS A 357 11.45 11.52 44.44
CA LYS A 357 11.68 12.17 45.73
C LYS A 357 13.09 12.76 45.83
N GLY A 358 13.19 14.05 46.11
CA GLY A 358 14.44 14.80 46.23
C GLY A 358 14.93 15.45 44.94
N GLU A 359 14.29 15.20 43.79
CA GLU A 359 14.59 15.89 42.54
C GLU A 359 13.86 17.24 42.45
N ASN A 360 14.52 18.23 41.82
CA ASN A 360 13.94 19.56 41.60
C ASN A 360 12.75 19.48 40.64
N ILE A 361 11.67 20.19 40.98
CA ILE A 361 10.42 20.26 40.22
C ILE A 361 10.54 21.35 39.15
N CYS A 362 10.22 21.01 37.91
CA CYS A 362 10.09 21.93 36.79
C CYS A 362 8.67 21.85 36.21
N THR A 363 8.20 22.97 35.64
CA THR A 363 6.93 23.04 34.93
C THR A 363 7.09 22.44 33.54
N PHE A 364 6.14 21.60 33.14
CA PHE A 364 6.08 21.11 31.77
C PHE A 364 5.45 22.15 30.84
N GLY A 365 5.97 22.30 29.63
CA GLY A 365 5.63 23.39 28.72
C GLY A 365 4.27 23.27 28.04
N ILE A 366 3.63 22.10 28.14
CA ILE A 366 2.32 21.79 27.56
C ILE A 366 1.34 21.49 28.70
N GLN A 367 0.25 22.24 28.73
CA GLN A 367 -0.81 22.18 29.73
C GLN A 367 -2.13 21.78 29.09
N ASN A 368 -3.08 21.33 29.90
CA ASN A 368 -4.45 21.11 29.45
C ASN A 368 -5.26 22.41 29.55
N ASP A 369 -6.23 22.56 28.67
CA ASP A 369 -7.29 23.56 28.77
C ASP A 369 -8.64 22.93 28.38
N THR A 370 -9.72 23.54 28.86
CA THR A 370 -11.12 23.17 28.57
C THR A 370 -11.82 24.16 27.63
N ASN A 371 -11.14 25.24 27.24
CA ASN A 371 -11.67 26.22 26.28
C ASN A 371 -11.72 25.66 24.84
N ASP A 372 -12.61 26.21 24.01
CA ASP A 372 -12.79 25.76 22.62
C ASP A 372 -11.68 26.23 21.66
N LEU A 373 -10.85 27.21 22.06
CA LEU A 373 -9.75 27.75 21.27
C LEU A 373 -8.42 27.53 22.00
N TYR A 374 -7.63 26.58 21.49
CA TYR A 374 -6.36 26.17 22.09
C TYR A 374 -5.21 27.08 21.67
N LEU A 375 -4.08 27.02 22.36
CA LEU A 375 -2.99 27.97 22.18
C LEU A 375 -1.62 27.28 22.14
N LEU A 376 -0.79 27.68 21.17
CA LEU A 376 0.61 27.29 21.09
C LEU A 376 1.49 28.50 21.45
N GLY A 377 2.06 28.44 22.65
CA GLY A 377 2.79 29.53 23.30
C GLY A 377 4.28 29.55 22.97
N ASN A 378 5.06 30.29 23.76
CA ASN A 378 6.50 30.42 23.53
C ASN A 378 7.26 29.07 23.61
N THR A 379 6.77 28.09 24.38
CA THR A 379 7.32 26.72 24.39
C THR A 379 7.32 26.05 23.02
N PHE A 380 6.32 26.36 22.20
CA PHE A 380 6.26 25.94 20.80
C PHE A 380 7.02 26.93 19.89
N LEU A 381 6.75 28.24 20.01
CA LEU A 381 7.26 29.26 19.09
C LEU A 381 8.80 29.40 19.10
N ARG A 382 9.50 29.01 20.17
CA ARG A 382 10.98 28.95 20.18
C ARG A 382 11.56 27.94 19.18
N SER A 383 10.79 26.91 18.84
CA SER A 383 11.16 25.88 17.86
C SER A 383 10.74 26.23 16.43
N ALA A 384 10.27 27.46 16.18
CA ALA A 384 9.84 27.90 14.85
C ALA A 384 10.34 29.32 14.54
N TYR A 385 10.66 29.56 13.27
CA TYR A 385 10.73 30.91 12.71
C TYR A 385 9.43 31.19 11.97
N VAL A 386 8.64 32.15 12.45
CA VAL A 386 7.27 32.38 11.94
C VAL A 386 7.18 33.75 11.26
N VAL A 387 6.60 33.78 10.06
CA VAL A 387 6.29 34.98 9.29
C VAL A 387 4.78 35.19 9.29
N TYR A 388 4.33 36.36 9.72
CA TYR A 388 2.93 36.76 9.77
C TYR A 388 2.66 37.74 8.61
N ASP A 389 1.91 37.29 7.61
CA ASP A 389 1.48 38.10 6.46
C ASP A 389 0.00 38.49 6.63
N LEU A 390 -0.23 39.67 7.22
CA LEU A 390 -1.56 40.14 7.61
C LEU A 390 -2.46 40.40 6.38
N PRO A 391 -2.01 41.05 5.29
CA PRO A 391 -2.82 41.23 4.08
C PRO A 391 -3.22 39.93 3.39
N SER A 392 -2.35 38.91 3.40
CA SER A 392 -2.62 37.63 2.74
C SER A 392 -3.45 36.65 3.59
N PHE A 393 -3.70 36.97 4.87
CA PHE A 393 -4.34 36.09 5.85
C PHE A 393 -3.64 34.74 6.01
N THR A 394 -2.30 34.75 5.99
CA THR A 394 -1.49 33.54 6.08
C THR A 394 -0.28 33.74 6.95
N ILE A 395 0.17 32.65 7.56
CA ILE A 395 1.48 32.60 8.18
C ILE A 395 2.39 31.69 7.36
N SER A 396 3.70 31.80 7.59
CA SER A 396 4.65 30.80 7.11
C SER A 396 5.63 30.43 8.20
N ALA A 397 6.00 29.16 8.31
CA ALA A 397 6.89 28.67 9.35
C ALA A 397 8.04 27.83 8.78
N ALA A 398 9.19 27.87 9.45
CA ALA A 398 10.38 27.07 9.15
C ALA A 398 11.15 26.72 10.44
N ALA A 399 12.03 25.72 10.38
CA ALA A 399 12.88 25.35 11.51
C ALA A 399 13.96 26.43 11.80
N PRO A 400 14.25 26.77 13.06
CA PRO A 400 15.21 27.81 13.39
C PRO A 400 16.67 27.36 13.16
N ALA A 401 17.55 28.30 12.81
CA ALA A 401 18.91 27.99 12.35
C ALA A 401 19.89 27.48 13.43
N TRP A 402 19.51 27.46 14.71
CA TRP A 402 20.40 27.05 15.80
C TRP A 402 20.58 25.53 15.94
N GLU A 403 19.68 24.71 15.39
CA GLU A 403 19.78 23.23 15.40
C GLU A 403 21.08 22.73 14.74
N SER A 404 21.61 23.47 13.76
CA SER A 404 22.86 23.13 13.06
C SER A 404 24.15 23.31 13.90
N ARG A 405 24.10 24.01 15.03
CA ARG A 405 25.30 24.39 15.82
C ARG A 405 25.54 23.53 17.06
N ARG A 406 24.60 22.67 17.47
CA ARG A 406 24.77 21.77 18.63
C ARG A 406 25.67 20.54 18.34
N ALA A 407 26.10 20.33 17.10
CA ALA A 407 26.96 19.20 16.71
C ALA A 407 28.45 19.34 17.09
N PHE A 408 28.94 20.49 17.58
CA PHE A 408 30.38 20.69 17.83
C PHE A 408 30.65 21.71 18.95
N SER A 409 30.61 21.31 20.23
CA SER A 409 31.44 21.92 21.30
C SER A 409 31.23 21.25 22.67
N GLN A 410 32.16 20.35 23.02
CA GLN A 410 32.85 20.15 24.32
C GLN A 410 32.03 20.10 25.64
N THR A 411 32.32 19.21 26.62
CA THR A 411 33.65 18.87 27.15
C THR A 411 33.63 17.60 28.03
N LYS A 412 34.74 16.87 28.00
CA LYS A 412 35.09 15.68 28.81
C LYS A 412 35.08 15.92 30.33
N ARG A 413 34.51 14.98 31.10
CA ARG A 413 35.15 14.42 32.33
C ARG A 413 34.54 13.06 32.74
N SER A 414 35.34 12.02 32.51
CA SER A 414 35.43 10.68 33.13
C SER A 414 34.16 9.95 33.64
N CYS A 415 33.88 8.77 33.05
CA CYS A 415 33.90 7.51 33.80
C CYS A 415 34.04 6.32 32.82
N SER A 416 35.15 5.60 32.88
CA SER A 416 35.56 4.57 31.91
C SER A 416 34.69 3.31 31.87
N ALA A 417 33.72 3.15 32.76
CA ALA A 417 32.80 2.01 32.77
C ALA A 417 31.70 2.11 31.69
N ALA A 418 31.27 3.34 31.37
CA ALA A 418 30.25 3.57 30.35
C ALA A 418 30.79 3.35 28.93
N GLN A 419 32.11 3.48 28.70
CA GLN A 419 32.70 3.27 27.39
C GLN A 419 32.82 1.78 27.04
N GLU A 420 32.94 0.93 28.04
CA GLU A 420 32.93 -0.52 27.90
C GLU A 420 31.49 -1.04 27.76
N ALA A 421 30.55 -0.45 28.49
CA ALA A 421 29.12 -0.69 28.33
C ALA A 421 28.53 -0.13 27.02
N LEU A 422 29.04 0.99 26.51
CA LEU A 422 28.64 1.60 25.23
C LEU A 422 29.26 0.85 24.06
N LYS A 423 30.50 0.35 24.19
CA LYS A 423 31.08 -0.54 23.19
C LYS A 423 30.30 -1.85 23.14
N LYS A 424 29.91 -2.39 24.30
CA LYS A 424 29.00 -3.53 24.40
C LYS A 424 27.61 -3.20 23.84
N ALA A 425 27.04 -2.04 24.14
CA ALA A 425 25.72 -1.62 23.66
C ALA A 425 25.69 -1.19 22.18
N GLN A 426 26.81 -0.74 21.61
CA GLN A 426 26.97 -0.46 20.18
C GLN A 426 27.25 -1.76 19.40
N GLU A 427 27.98 -2.70 20.00
CA GLU A 427 28.03 -4.09 19.55
C GLU A 427 26.63 -4.74 19.68
N ASP A 428 25.84 -4.40 20.70
CA ASP A 428 24.49 -4.93 20.94
C ASP A 428 23.44 -4.28 20.00
N ALA A 429 23.53 -2.98 19.68
CA ALA A 429 22.63 -2.27 18.77
C ALA A 429 22.90 -2.56 17.30
N ALA A 430 24.15 -2.83 16.93
CA ALA A 430 24.48 -3.49 15.66
C ALA A 430 24.04 -4.97 15.63
N SER A 431 23.61 -5.51 16.77
CA SER A 431 23.11 -6.88 16.95
C SER A 431 21.62 -6.97 17.35
N LEU A 432 20.85 -5.88 17.24
CA LEU A 432 19.39 -5.96 17.40
C LEU A 432 18.78 -6.60 16.16
N THR A 433 19.06 -7.89 16.01
CA THR A 433 18.48 -8.71 14.97
C THR A 433 17.01 -8.97 15.30
N PRO A 434 16.20 -9.35 14.32
CA PRO A 434 14.88 -9.93 14.53
C PRO A 434 14.86 -11.01 15.62
N GLU A 435 15.98 -11.72 15.87
CA GLU A 435 16.10 -12.66 16.98
C GLU A 435 16.04 -11.98 18.36
N TYR A 436 16.59 -10.77 18.54
CA TYR A 436 16.50 -10.03 19.80
C TYR A 436 15.07 -9.54 20.07
N VAL A 437 14.34 -9.10 19.04
CA VAL A 437 12.92 -8.72 19.16
C VAL A 437 12.05 -9.94 19.46
N ALA A 438 12.30 -11.07 18.81
CA ALA A 438 11.63 -12.33 19.10
C ALA A 438 11.94 -12.86 20.53
N ALA A 439 13.17 -12.67 21.02
CA ALA A 439 13.58 -13.07 22.37
C ALA A 439 12.93 -12.21 23.48
N ASN A 440 12.58 -10.97 23.17
CA ASN A 440 11.90 -10.05 24.09
C ASN A 440 10.37 -10.01 23.92
N MET A 441 9.80 -10.90 23.10
CA MET A 441 8.36 -11.06 22.96
C MET A 441 7.74 -11.48 24.30
N SER A 442 6.58 -10.91 24.62
CA SER A 442 5.86 -11.27 25.84
C SER A 442 5.53 -12.78 25.85
N ALA A 443 5.62 -13.41 27.03
CA ALA A 443 5.36 -14.85 27.16
C ALA A 443 3.92 -15.23 26.77
N GLU A 444 2.96 -14.30 26.95
CA GLU A 444 1.57 -14.47 26.54
C GLU A 444 1.43 -14.52 25.02
N GLU A 445 2.14 -13.65 24.30
CA GLU A 445 2.07 -13.57 22.86
C GLU A 445 2.84 -14.70 22.16
N ALA A 446 4.01 -15.06 22.68
CA ALA A 446 4.74 -16.26 22.23
C ALA A 446 3.87 -17.52 22.36
N LYS A 447 3.08 -17.62 23.44
CA LYS A 447 2.12 -18.71 23.67
C LYS A 447 0.89 -18.63 22.76
N ARG A 448 0.42 -17.43 22.38
CA ARG A 448 -0.64 -17.26 21.38
C ARG A 448 -0.17 -17.78 20.03
N LEU A 449 0.99 -17.31 19.56
CA LEU A 449 1.55 -17.68 18.26
C LEU A 449 1.87 -19.17 18.17
N SER A 450 2.38 -19.79 19.25
CA SER A 450 2.70 -21.23 19.26
C SER A 450 1.48 -22.13 19.01
N ARG A 451 0.26 -21.59 19.19
CA ARG A 451 -1.02 -22.28 18.98
C ARG A 451 -1.68 -21.97 17.63
N VAL A 452 -1.14 -21.05 16.83
CA VAL A 452 -1.66 -20.73 15.50
C VAL A 452 -1.00 -21.64 14.45
N ARG A 453 -1.79 -22.15 13.50
CA ARG A 453 -1.29 -22.85 12.30
C ARG A 453 -1.97 -22.29 11.05
N ASN A 454 -1.18 -21.78 10.11
CA ASN A 454 -1.67 -21.36 8.81
C ASN A 454 -1.32 -22.44 7.79
N ILE A 455 -2.31 -23.28 7.47
CA ILE A 455 -2.11 -24.50 6.67
C ILE A 455 -2.87 -24.48 5.35
N GLY A 456 -2.21 -24.95 4.29
CA GLY A 456 -2.85 -25.24 3.01
C GLY A 456 -3.07 -26.72 2.79
N ILE A 457 -4.19 -27.10 2.21
CA ILE A 457 -4.38 -28.46 1.67
C ILE A 457 -4.10 -28.43 0.17
N ALA A 458 -3.09 -29.17 -0.27
CA ALA A 458 -2.65 -29.19 -1.66
C ALA A 458 -2.45 -30.63 -2.16
N ALA A 459 -2.83 -30.88 -3.42
CA ALA A 459 -2.85 -32.23 -3.99
C ALA A 459 -3.14 -32.20 -5.50
N HIS A 460 -2.91 -33.35 -6.15
CA HIS A 460 -3.42 -33.60 -7.49
C HIS A 460 -4.97 -33.61 -7.54
N ILE A 461 -5.53 -33.47 -8.74
CA ILE A 461 -6.97 -33.60 -9.03
C ILE A 461 -7.47 -34.96 -8.52
N ASP A 462 -8.69 -35.02 -8.00
CA ASP A 462 -9.29 -36.25 -7.50
C ASP A 462 -8.48 -37.00 -6.42
N SER A 463 -7.57 -36.34 -5.71
CA SER A 463 -6.88 -36.93 -4.54
C SER A 463 -7.71 -36.83 -3.25
N GLY A 464 -8.84 -36.13 -3.29
CA GLY A 464 -9.76 -35.96 -2.16
C GLY A 464 -9.42 -34.79 -1.24
N LYS A 465 -8.89 -33.68 -1.79
CA LYS A 465 -8.60 -32.43 -1.03
C LYS A 465 -9.81 -31.93 -0.27
N THR A 466 -10.85 -31.54 -1.01
CA THR A 466 -12.10 -31.03 -0.46
C THR A 466 -12.74 -32.01 0.52
N THR A 467 -12.65 -33.31 0.26
CA THR A 467 -13.12 -34.35 1.18
C THR A 467 -12.34 -34.35 2.49
N VAL A 468 -11.01 -34.18 2.46
CA VAL A 468 -10.19 -34.04 3.68
C VAL A 468 -10.57 -32.74 4.39
N SER A 469 -10.65 -31.61 3.69
CA SER A 469 -11.03 -30.30 4.25
C SER A 469 -12.37 -30.35 4.99
N GLU A 470 -13.38 -31.02 4.40
CA GLU A 470 -14.67 -31.26 5.06
C GLU A 470 -14.53 -32.05 6.36
N ARG A 471 -13.72 -33.12 6.38
CA ARG A 471 -13.50 -33.91 7.60
C ARG A 471 -12.76 -33.12 8.66
N VAL A 472 -11.80 -32.28 8.26
CA VAL A 472 -11.15 -31.34 9.19
C VAL A 472 -12.21 -30.47 9.87
N LEU A 473 -13.07 -29.80 9.10
CA LEU A 473 -14.12 -28.93 9.65
C LEU A 473 -15.12 -29.67 10.54
N PHE A 474 -15.43 -30.93 10.23
CA PHE A 474 -16.33 -31.75 11.04
C PHE A 474 -15.69 -32.14 12.37
N TYR A 475 -14.44 -32.62 12.36
CA TYR A 475 -13.75 -33.05 13.57
C TYR A 475 -13.39 -31.88 14.49
N THR A 476 -13.18 -30.68 13.95
CA THR A 476 -13.03 -29.45 14.74
C THR A 476 -14.37 -28.89 15.24
N GLY A 477 -15.51 -29.52 14.91
CA GLY A 477 -16.84 -29.11 15.35
C GLY A 477 -17.41 -27.86 14.65
N ARG A 478 -16.81 -27.44 13.53
CA ARG A 478 -17.25 -26.25 12.79
C ARG A 478 -18.43 -26.55 11.84
N ILE A 479 -18.56 -27.79 11.36
CA ILE A 479 -19.74 -28.27 10.63
C ILE A 479 -20.40 -29.44 11.36
N ASN A 480 -21.72 -29.50 11.34
CA ASN A 480 -22.51 -30.54 12.00
C ASN A 480 -22.76 -31.78 11.12
N SER A 481 -22.64 -31.62 9.79
CA SER A 481 -22.87 -32.66 8.79
C SER A 481 -21.85 -32.55 7.65
N ILE A 482 -21.57 -33.69 7.01
CA ILE A 482 -20.56 -33.84 5.96
C ILE A 482 -21.31 -34.17 4.66
N HIS A 483 -20.96 -33.48 3.59
CA HIS A 483 -21.59 -33.60 2.28
C HIS A 483 -20.55 -33.95 1.21
N GLU A 484 -20.86 -34.92 0.35
CA GLU A 484 -19.91 -35.35 -0.67
C GLU A 484 -19.92 -34.38 -1.87
N VAL A 485 -18.73 -34.12 -2.43
CA VAL A 485 -18.54 -33.25 -3.62
C VAL A 485 -19.41 -33.68 -4.81
N ARG A 486 -19.65 -35.00 -4.96
CA ARG A 486 -20.57 -35.59 -5.96
C ARG A 486 -21.63 -36.46 -5.29
N GLY A 487 -22.19 -35.99 -4.17
CA GLY A 487 -23.23 -36.69 -3.42
C GLY A 487 -24.58 -36.72 -4.14
N LYS A 488 -25.43 -37.70 -3.80
CA LYS A 488 -26.81 -37.80 -4.30
C LYS A 488 -27.75 -36.75 -3.70
N ASP A 489 -27.30 -36.03 -2.68
CA ASP A 489 -28.05 -35.05 -1.90
C ASP A 489 -28.12 -33.66 -2.55
N SER A 490 -27.38 -33.40 -3.65
CA SER A 490 -27.35 -32.12 -4.39
C SER A 490 -26.95 -30.88 -3.56
N VAL A 491 -26.52 -31.07 -2.30
CA VAL A 491 -26.06 -29.99 -1.40
C VAL A 491 -24.61 -29.60 -1.72
N GLY A 492 -23.76 -30.59 -2.02
CA GLY A 492 -22.34 -30.40 -2.31
C GLY A 492 -21.50 -30.05 -1.07
N ALA A 493 -20.17 -30.08 -1.21
CA ALA A 493 -19.27 -29.78 -0.10
C ALA A 493 -19.32 -28.29 0.29
N LYS A 494 -19.18 -27.96 1.58
CA LYS A 494 -19.25 -26.57 2.09
C LYS A 494 -18.12 -25.68 1.55
N MET A 495 -16.98 -26.28 1.19
CA MET A 495 -15.82 -25.56 0.66
C MET A 495 -15.98 -25.18 -0.82
N ASP A 496 -16.80 -25.90 -1.58
CA ASP A 496 -17.11 -25.60 -2.98
C ASP A 496 -18.42 -24.78 -3.02
N SER A 497 -18.28 -23.47 -2.79
CA SER A 497 -19.43 -22.57 -2.64
C SER A 497 -20.00 -22.10 -3.98
N MET A 498 -19.19 -22.08 -5.04
CA MET A 498 -19.64 -21.67 -6.36
C MET A 498 -20.49 -22.77 -7.02
N GLU A 499 -21.57 -22.39 -7.70
CA GLU A 499 -22.39 -23.35 -8.45
C GLU A 499 -21.57 -24.12 -9.49
N LEU A 500 -20.62 -23.45 -10.14
CA LEU A 500 -19.73 -24.07 -11.14
C LEU A 500 -18.80 -25.14 -10.54
N GLU A 501 -18.33 -24.92 -9.32
CA GLU A 501 -17.50 -25.90 -8.60
C GLU A 501 -18.30 -27.16 -8.29
N ARG A 502 -19.56 -27.00 -7.85
CA ARG A 502 -20.49 -28.10 -7.59
C ARG A 502 -20.86 -28.87 -8.86
N GLU A 503 -21.11 -28.18 -9.96
CA GLU A 503 -21.45 -28.80 -11.25
C GLU A 503 -20.27 -29.58 -11.86
N LYS A 504 -19.08 -28.99 -11.87
CA LYS A 504 -17.88 -29.62 -12.44
C LYS A 504 -17.22 -30.60 -11.45
N GLY A 505 -17.50 -30.46 -10.15
CA GLY A 505 -16.93 -31.25 -9.06
C GLY A 505 -15.43 -31.00 -8.86
N ILE A 506 -15.00 -29.74 -9.03
CA ILE A 506 -13.61 -29.28 -8.85
C ILE A 506 -13.60 -27.95 -8.09
N THR A 507 -12.57 -27.72 -7.29
CA THR A 507 -12.32 -26.43 -6.65
C THR A 507 -11.64 -25.49 -7.65
N ILE A 508 -12.21 -24.30 -7.84
CA ILE A 508 -11.80 -23.28 -8.81
C ILE A 508 -11.11 -22.13 -8.06
N GLN A 509 -11.75 -21.60 -7.02
CA GLN A 509 -11.18 -20.54 -6.18
C GLN A 509 -10.66 -21.14 -4.87
N SER A 510 -9.60 -20.55 -4.31
CA SER A 510 -9.13 -20.97 -3.00
C SER A 510 -10.14 -20.59 -1.90
N ALA A 511 -10.53 -21.53 -1.06
CA ALA A 511 -11.47 -21.29 0.03
C ALA A 511 -10.71 -21.15 1.36
N ALA A 512 -10.80 -19.97 1.98
CA ALA A 512 -10.21 -19.71 3.29
C ALA A 512 -11.26 -19.93 4.39
N THR A 513 -10.86 -20.66 5.42
CA THR A 513 -11.70 -20.96 6.58
C THR A 513 -10.82 -21.06 7.83
N PHE A 514 -11.43 -20.98 9.00
CA PHE A 514 -10.73 -21.21 10.26
C PHE A 514 -11.46 -22.25 11.11
N ALA A 515 -10.71 -22.92 11.98
CA ALA A 515 -11.21 -23.96 12.85
C ALA A 515 -10.31 -24.16 14.09
N ASP A 516 -10.90 -24.63 15.19
CA ASP A 516 -10.18 -24.87 16.44
C ASP A 516 -10.01 -26.38 16.66
N TRP A 517 -8.77 -26.83 16.78
CA TRP A 517 -8.45 -28.22 17.09
C TRP A 517 -8.07 -28.38 18.55
N LYS A 518 -8.78 -29.26 19.25
CA LYS A 518 -8.51 -29.61 20.65
C LYS A 518 -7.64 -30.84 20.69
N LYS A 519 -6.43 -30.68 21.21
CA LYS A 519 -5.45 -31.74 21.30
C LYS A 519 -5.13 -32.04 22.76
N MET A 520 -5.01 -33.33 23.09
CA MET A 520 -4.51 -33.75 24.39
C MET A 520 -2.98 -33.75 24.39
N GLU A 521 -2.37 -32.89 25.21
CA GLU A 521 -0.92 -32.76 25.33
C GLU A 521 -0.53 -32.80 26.82
N ASN A 522 0.35 -33.74 27.19
CA ASN A 522 0.77 -33.96 28.59
C ASN A 522 -0.40 -34.14 29.58
N GLY A 523 -1.51 -34.73 29.13
CA GLY A 523 -2.71 -34.94 29.94
C GLY A 523 -3.59 -33.70 30.10
N LYS A 524 -3.30 -32.59 29.41
CA LYS A 524 -4.14 -31.38 29.36
C LYS A 524 -4.71 -31.18 27.96
N GLU A 525 -5.93 -30.65 27.88
CA GLU A 525 -6.53 -30.25 26.61
C GLU A 525 -5.99 -28.86 26.22
N GLU A 526 -5.32 -28.79 25.08
CA GLU A 526 -4.75 -27.59 24.48
C GLU A 526 -5.50 -27.29 23.17
N THR A 527 -5.89 -26.02 22.97
CA THR A 527 -6.58 -25.59 21.75
C THR A 527 -5.61 -24.93 20.78
N TYR A 528 -5.62 -25.38 19.54
CA TYR A 528 -4.86 -24.83 18.42
C TYR A 528 -5.81 -24.18 17.41
N HIS A 529 -5.47 -22.98 16.95
CA HIS A 529 -6.23 -22.23 15.96
C HIS A 529 -5.67 -22.49 14.55
N PHE A 530 -6.47 -23.11 13.69
CA PHE A 530 -6.10 -23.41 12.30
C PHE A 530 -6.73 -22.41 11.35
N ASN A 531 -5.91 -21.73 10.57
CA ASN A 531 -6.35 -21.04 9.36
C ASN A 531 -6.08 -21.98 8.18
N LEU A 532 -7.15 -22.49 7.59
CA LEU A 532 -7.11 -23.48 6.52
C LEU A 532 -7.42 -22.81 5.18
N ILE A 533 -6.54 -23.01 4.20
CA ILE A 533 -6.79 -22.64 2.80
C ILE A 533 -6.89 -23.91 1.97
N ASP A 534 -8.06 -24.17 1.40
CA ASP A 534 -8.24 -25.25 0.42
C ASP A 534 -7.83 -24.74 -0.97
N THR A 535 -6.91 -25.44 -1.63
CA THR A 535 -6.31 -24.99 -2.89
C THR A 535 -6.85 -25.77 -4.09
N PRO A 536 -7.03 -25.12 -5.25
CA PRO A 536 -7.38 -25.82 -6.48
C PRO A 536 -6.35 -26.89 -6.86
N GLY A 537 -6.84 -28.01 -7.41
CA GLY A 537 -5.97 -29.08 -7.91
C GLY A 537 -5.61 -29.00 -9.39
N HIS A 538 -6.27 -28.11 -10.13
CA HIS A 538 -6.24 -28.07 -11.58
C HIS A 538 -5.19 -27.06 -12.09
N ILE A 539 -4.49 -27.42 -13.16
CA ILE A 539 -3.38 -26.63 -13.72
C ILE A 539 -3.80 -25.25 -14.26
N ASP A 540 -5.07 -25.12 -14.65
CA ASP A 540 -5.63 -23.86 -15.14
C ASP A 540 -5.83 -22.82 -14.03
N PHE A 541 -5.87 -23.25 -12.75
CA PHE A 541 -6.04 -22.37 -11.58
C PHE A 541 -4.76 -22.36 -10.72
N THR A 542 -3.60 -22.63 -11.33
CA THR A 542 -2.30 -22.65 -10.64
C THR A 542 -2.00 -21.35 -9.90
N ILE A 543 -2.52 -20.21 -10.37
CA ILE A 543 -2.37 -18.90 -9.72
C ILE A 543 -3.02 -18.85 -8.32
N GLU A 544 -4.13 -19.55 -8.09
CA GLU A 544 -4.75 -19.69 -6.77
C GLU A 544 -3.84 -20.48 -5.81
N VAL A 545 -3.15 -21.50 -6.34
CA VAL A 545 -2.16 -22.28 -5.58
C VAL A 545 -0.94 -21.44 -5.23
N GLU A 546 -0.41 -20.64 -6.18
CA GLU A 546 0.70 -19.70 -5.93
C GLU A 546 0.34 -18.69 -4.82
N ARG A 547 -0.87 -18.11 -4.89
CA ARG A 547 -1.36 -17.14 -3.89
C ARG A 547 -1.50 -17.75 -2.51
N ALA A 548 -2.10 -18.94 -2.44
CA ALA A 548 -2.27 -19.66 -1.18
C ALA A 548 -0.90 -20.00 -0.58
N LEU A 549 -0.01 -20.66 -1.33
CA LEU A 549 1.30 -21.08 -0.82
C LEU A 549 2.18 -19.91 -0.37
N ARG A 550 2.00 -18.71 -0.93
CA ARG A 550 2.76 -17.52 -0.52
C ARG A 550 2.42 -17.01 0.90
N VAL A 551 1.21 -17.26 1.39
CA VAL A 551 0.72 -16.76 2.69
C VAL A 551 0.66 -17.82 3.78
N LEU A 552 0.92 -19.07 3.42
CA LEU A 552 0.83 -20.21 4.32
C LEU A 552 2.16 -20.49 5.00
N ASP A 553 2.07 -20.92 6.26
CA ASP A 553 3.23 -21.32 7.04
C ASP A 553 3.53 -22.82 6.83
N GLY A 554 2.53 -23.65 6.57
CA GLY A 554 2.71 -25.07 6.29
C GLY A 554 1.70 -25.60 5.30
N ALA A 555 1.95 -26.81 4.79
CA ALA A 555 1.01 -27.48 3.91
C ALA A 555 0.85 -28.96 4.20
N VAL A 556 -0.36 -29.46 3.96
CA VAL A 556 -0.67 -30.90 3.93
C VAL A 556 -0.72 -31.32 2.46
N MET A 557 0.29 -32.06 2.03
CA MET A 557 0.37 -32.62 0.68
C MET A 557 -0.39 -33.95 0.63
N ILE A 558 -1.56 -33.95 -0.01
CA ILE A 558 -2.37 -35.16 -0.14
C ILE A 558 -1.94 -35.97 -1.37
N LEU A 559 -1.77 -37.27 -1.16
CA LEU A 559 -1.46 -38.25 -2.21
C LEU A 559 -2.51 -39.35 -2.23
N CYS A 560 -2.77 -39.92 -3.41
CA CYS A 560 -3.66 -41.07 -3.54
C CYS A 560 -2.88 -42.37 -3.29
N ALA A 561 -3.37 -43.25 -2.41
CA ALA A 561 -2.76 -44.55 -2.12
C ALA A 561 -2.59 -45.45 -3.36
N VAL A 562 -3.41 -45.27 -4.41
CA VAL A 562 -3.35 -46.07 -5.65
C VAL A 562 -2.38 -45.44 -6.66
N SER A 563 -2.54 -44.14 -6.89
CA SER A 563 -1.82 -43.42 -7.96
C SER A 563 -0.41 -42.98 -7.56
N GLY A 564 -0.18 -42.67 -6.28
CA GLY A 564 1.07 -42.10 -5.79
C GLY A 564 1.31 -40.67 -6.30
N VAL A 565 2.56 -40.36 -6.67
CA VAL A 565 2.99 -39.05 -7.18
C VAL A 565 2.67 -38.91 -8.67
N GLN A 566 1.86 -37.90 -9.00
CA GLN A 566 1.41 -37.57 -10.36
C GLN A 566 2.08 -36.28 -10.86
N SER A 567 1.90 -35.93 -12.15
CA SER A 567 2.58 -34.76 -12.75
C SER A 567 2.26 -33.45 -12.04
N GLN A 568 1.01 -33.20 -11.67
CA GLN A 568 0.63 -31.99 -10.93
C GLN A 568 1.15 -32.01 -9.49
N THR A 569 1.37 -33.18 -8.89
CA THR A 569 2.06 -33.26 -7.58
C THR A 569 3.46 -32.69 -7.68
N ILE A 570 4.17 -32.93 -8.79
CA ILE A 570 5.51 -32.38 -9.04
C ILE A 570 5.43 -30.86 -9.20
N THR A 571 4.42 -30.35 -9.92
CA THR A 571 4.20 -28.91 -10.06
C THR A 571 3.95 -28.26 -8.69
N VAL A 572 3.05 -28.83 -7.88
CA VAL A 572 2.77 -28.35 -6.51
C VAL A 572 4.02 -28.43 -5.62
N ASP A 573 4.82 -29.49 -5.75
CA ASP A 573 6.11 -29.60 -5.04
C ASP A 573 7.07 -28.48 -5.43
N ARG A 574 7.22 -28.18 -6.73
CA ARG A 574 8.04 -27.06 -7.21
C ARG A 574 7.57 -25.72 -6.64
N GLN A 575 6.25 -25.50 -6.54
CA GLN A 575 5.69 -24.28 -5.95
C GLN A 575 5.96 -24.18 -4.44
N MET A 576 5.77 -25.27 -3.70
CA MET A 576 6.11 -25.33 -2.27
C MET A 576 7.60 -25.06 -2.03
N LYS A 577 8.48 -25.63 -2.86
CA LYS A 577 9.93 -25.37 -2.81
C LYS A 577 10.26 -23.91 -3.10
N ARG A 578 9.58 -23.26 -4.06
CA ARG A 578 9.77 -21.83 -4.40
C ARG A 578 9.48 -20.91 -3.21
N TYR A 579 8.40 -21.17 -2.46
CA TYR A 579 8.02 -20.36 -1.30
C TYR A 579 8.54 -20.91 0.03
N ASN A 580 9.43 -21.90 0.00
CA ASN A 580 10.03 -22.46 1.20
C ASN A 580 9.00 -22.99 2.22
N VAL A 581 7.90 -23.60 1.76
CA VAL A 581 6.80 -24.06 2.64
C VAL A 581 7.07 -25.48 3.17
N PRO A 582 7.20 -25.67 4.50
CA PRO A 582 7.23 -26.98 5.15
C PRO A 582 5.96 -27.79 4.93
N ARG A 583 6.09 -29.11 4.88
CA ARG A 583 4.95 -29.97 4.54
C ARG A 583 4.96 -31.33 5.21
N ILE A 584 3.75 -31.81 5.48
CA ILE A 584 3.49 -33.21 5.82
C ILE A 584 2.79 -33.89 4.65
N SER A 585 3.01 -35.19 4.48
CA SER A 585 2.40 -35.97 3.41
C SER A 585 1.28 -36.84 3.97
N PHE A 586 0.08 -36.76 3.39
CA PHE A 586 -1.05 -37.59 3.79
C PHE A 586 -1.49 -38.49 2.63
N VAL A 587 -1.26 -39.80 2.78
CA VAL A 587 -1.71 -40.81 1.83
C VAL A 587 -3.17 -41.13 2.10
N ASN A 588 -4.04 -40.56 1.27
CA ASN A 588 -5.48 -40.69 1.33
C ASN A 588 -5.97 -41.86 0.44
N LYS A 589 -7.24 -42.23 0.61
CA LYS A 589 -7.94 -43.27 -0.16
C LYS A 589 -7.40 -44.70 0.10
N MET A 590 -7.00 -44.97 1.34
CA MET A 590 -6.60 -46.30 1.79
C MET A 590 -7.71 -47.36 1.68
N ASP A 591 -8.97 -46.93 1.50
CA ASP A 591 -10.16 -47.75 1.27
C ASP A 591 -10.30 -48.27 -0.18
N ARG A 592 -9.50 -47.78 -1.13
CA ARG A 592 -9.64 -48.18 -2.53
C ARG A 592 -8.90 -49.47 -2.84
N MET A 593 -9.48 -50.28 -3.75
CA MET A 593 -8.80 -51.43 -4.34
C MET A 593 -7.44 -51.03 -4.94
N GLY A 594 -6.40 -51.79 -4.62
CA GLY A 594 -5.02 -51.52 -5.02
C GLY A 594 -4.32 -50.43 -4.20
N ALA A 595 -4.85 -50.07 -3.03
CA ALA A 595 -4.20 -49.13 -2.12
C ALA A 595 -2.82 -49.65 -1.67
N ASN A 596 -1.76 -48.91 -2.01
CA ASN A 596 -0.39 -49.23 -1.62
C ASN A 596 0.32 -47.95 -1.14
N PRO A 597 0.34 -47.69 0.18
CA PRO A 597 0.96 -46.48 0.70
C PRO A 597 2.49 -46.50 0.55
N TRP A 598 3.12 -47.66 0.50
CA TRP A 598 4.58 -47.81 0.36
C TRP A 598 5.06 -47.30 -1.00
N LYS A 599 4.28 -47.57 -2.06
CA LYS A 599 4.52 -47.01 -3.39
C LYS A 599 4.52 -45.48 -3.36
N ALA A 600 3.61 -44.86 -2.60
CA ALA A 600 3.58 -43.40 -2.47
C ALA A 600 4.84 -42.89 -1.76
N VAL A 601 5.25 -43.52 -0.66
CA VAL A 601 6.49 -43.17 0.09
C VAL A 601 7.72 -43.28 -0.83
N GLU A 602 7.87 -44.36 -1.57
CA GLU A 602 8.98 -44.57 -2.51
C GLU A 602 8.98 -43.51 -3.62
N GLN A 603 7.81 -43.16 -4.15
CA GLN A 603 7.69 -42.16 -5.20
C GLN A 603 7.99 -40.73 -4.70
N ILE A 604 7.71 -40.41 -3.44
CA ILE A 604 8.17 -39.14 -2.85
C ILE A 604 9.70 -39.09 -2.85
N ASN A 605 10.36 -40.15 -2.37
CA ASN A 605 11.82 -40.23 -2.30
C ASN A 605 12.47 -40.18 -3.70
N THR A 606 11.91 -40.87 -4.69
CA THR A 606 12.52 -41.01 -6.02
C THR A 606 12.13 -39.90 -6.99
N LYS A 607 10.84 -39.53 -7.07
CA LYS A 607 10.34 -38.53 -8.04
C LYS A 607 10.40 -37.10 -7.52
N LEU A 608 10.04 -36.88 -6.25
CA LEU A 608 10.10 -35.53 -5.65
C LEU A 608 11.48 -35.24 -5.06
N LYS A 609 12.30 -36.28 -4.86
CA LYS A 609 13.64 -36.22 -4.26
C LYS A 609 13.63 -35.61 -2.87
N ILE A 610 12.63 -35.99 -2.08
CA ILE A 610 12.48 -35.55 -0.68
C ILE A 610 12.66 -36.79 0.19
N PRO A 611 13.60 -36.78 1.15
CA PRO A 611 13.67 -37.82 2.17
C PRO A 611 12.33 -37.93 2.90
N ALA A 612 11.68 -39.08 2.78
CA ALA A 612 10.35 -39.31 3.33
C ALA A 612 10.27 -40.69 3.98
N ALA A 613 9.70 -40.75 5.17
CA ALA A 613 9.40 -42.02 5.84
C ALA A 613 8.01 -41.99 6.45
N ALA A 614 7.40 -43.18 6.50
CA ALA A 614 6.12 -43.37 7.16
C ALA A 614 6.29 -43.26 8.68
N ILE A 615 5.42 -42.47 9.32
CA ILE A 615 5.33 -42.43 10.79
C ILE A 615 4.15 -43.27 11.32
N GLN A 616 3.43 -43.90 10.39
CA GLN A 616 2.31 -44.80 10.65
C GLN A 616 2.37 -46.03 9.75
N ILE A 617 1.84 -47.16 10.20
CA ILE A 617 1.51 -48.30 9.33
C ILE A 617 -0.01 -48.53 9.33
N PRO A 618 -0.60 -48.97 8.21
CA PRO A 618 -2.03 -49.21 8.15
C PRO A 618 -2.41 -50.56 8.79
N ILE A 619 -3.55 -50.61 9.48
CA ILE A 619 -4.16 -51.84 9.98
C ILE A 619 -5.18 -52.30 8.95
N GLY A 620 -4.79 -53.26 8.12
CA GLY A 620 -5.55 -53.68 6.94
C GLY A 620 -5.37 -52.74 5.75
N ALA A 621 -6.04 -53.03 4.65
CA ALA A 621 -6.05 -52.23 3.43
C ALA A 621 -7.43 -52.35 2.75
N GLU A 622 -7.76 -51.42 1.86
CA GLU A 622 -9.01 -51.43 1.12
C GLU A 622 -10.21 -51.44 2.10
N ASP A 623 -11.22 -52.29 1.87
CA ASP A 623 -12.38 -52.43 2.74
C ASP A 623 -12.02 -52.92 4.16
N GLU A 624 -10.89 -53.61 4.33
CA GLU A 624 -10.37 -54.08 5.62
C GLU A 624 -9.54 -53.03 6.36
N PHE A 625 -9.41 -51.82 5.84
CA PHE A 625 -8.67 -50.75 6.53
C PHE A 625 -9.42 -50.32 7.80
N LEU A 626 -8.93 -50.67 8.98
CA LEU A 626 -9.59 -50.43 10.28
C LEU A 626 -8.96 -49.30 11.09
N GLY A 627 -7.69 -49.00 10.86
CA GLY A 627 -6.93 -48.09 11.70
C GLY A 627 -5.48 -47.93 11.27
N VAL A 628 -4.68 -47.31 12.14
CA VAL A 628 -3.24 -47.11 11.92
C VAL A 628 -2.48 -47.44 13.20
N VAL A 629 -1.23 -47.89 13.06
CA VAL A 629 -0.29 -47.99 14.19
C VAL A 629 0.66 -46.81 14.11
N ASP A 630 0.77 -46.05 15.19
CA ASP A 630 1.74 -44.99 15.38
C ASP A 630 3.11 -45.60 15.69
N LEU A 631 4.11 -45.33 14.84
CA LEU A 631 5.46 -45.87 14.96
C LEU A 631 6.30 -45.14 16.00
N ILE A 632 5.87 -43.97 16.45
CA ILE A 632 6.59 -43.18 17.46
C ILE A 632 6.28 -43.75 18.84
N ASN A 633 5.00 -43.79 19.20
CA ASN A 633 4.56 -44.32 20.50
C ASN A 633 4.42 -45.85 20.52
N MET A 634 4.48 -46.50 19.35
CA MET A 634 4.27 -47.95 19.19
C MET A 634 2.89 -48.40 19.71
N GLN A 635 1.85 -47.64 19.32
CA GLN A 635 0.45 -47.86 19.73
C GLN A 635 -0.46 -48.02 18.51
N ALA A 636 -1.47 -48.89 18.62
CA ALA A 636 -2.49 -49.06 17.59
C ALA A 636 -3.69 -48.14 17.85
N MET A 637 -4.14 -47.45 16.81
CA MET A 637 -5.28 -46.52 16.82
C MET A 637 -6.40 -47.08 15.94
N TYR A 638 -7.56 -47.28 16.53
CA TYR A 638 -8.79 -47.70 15.86
C TYR A 638 -9.81 -46.56 15.85
N PHE A 639 -10.48 -46.37 14.72
CA PHE A 639 -11.50 -45.33 14.55
C PHE A 639 -12.89 -45.97 14.61
N GLU A 640 -13.56 -45.80 15.74
CA GLU A 640 -14.83 -46.43 16.06
C GLU A 640 -15.95 -45.38 16.19
N GLY A 641 -17.20 -45.85 16.18
CA GLY A 641 -18.38 -45.00 16.27
C GLY A 641 -18.78 -44.32 14.95
N PRO A 642 -19.89 -43.57 14.95
CA PRO A 642 -20.38 -42.89 13.77
C PRO A 642 -19.35 -41.86 13.29
N ARG A 643 -18.99 -41.93 11.99
CA ARG A 643 -17.99 -41.05 11.34
C ARG A 643 -16.61 -41.08 12.02
N GLY A 644 -16.25 -42.18 12.68
CA GLY A 644 -14.92 -42.35 13.28
C GLY A 644 -14.61 -41.40 14.45
N THR A 645 -15.63 -40.87 15.12
CA THR A 645 -15.48 -39.85 16.19
C THR A 645 -14.84 -40.38 17.48
N LYS A 646 -14.85 -41.69 17.73
CA LYS A 646 -14.20 -42.30 18.89
C LYS A 646 -12.89 -42.94 18.47
N VAL A 647 -11.77 -42.34 18.85
CA VAL A 647 -10.44 -42.90 18.64
C VAL A 647 -10.08 -43.79 19.82
N ARG A 648 -9.94 -45.10 19.59
CA ARG A 648 -9.47 -46.07 20.58
C ARG A 648 -7.98 -46.32 20.38
N VAL A 649 -7.17 -45.84 21.32
CA VAL A 649 -5.72 -46.08 21.35
C VAL A 649 -5.43 -47.26 22.27
N THR A 650 -4.57 -48.19 21.83
CA THR A 650 -4.17 -49.38 22.60
C THR A 650 -2.68 -49.65 22.40
N ASP A 651 -2.00 -50.05 23.48
CA ASP A 651 -0.59 -50.48 23.44
C ASP A 651 -0.41 -51.83 22.73
N GLN A 652 -1.50 -52.56 22.49
CA GLN A 652 -1.49 -53.86 21.82
C GLN A 652 -1.55 -53.70 20.30
N ILE A 653 -0.38 -53.75 19.65
CA ILE A 653 -0.27 -53.87 18.19
C ILE A 653 -0.70 -55.28 17.74
N PRO A 654 -1.51 -55.43 16.67
CA PRO A 654 -1.88 -56.74 16.13
C PRO A 654 -0.66 -57.63 15.85
N GLY A 655 -0.70 -58.90 16.27
CA GLY A 655 0.44 -59.82 16.20
C GLY A 655 1.18 -59.85 14.86
N PRO A 656 0.50 -59.97 13.70
CA PRO A 656 1.16 -59.96 12.38
C PRO A 656 1.88 -58.65 12.04
N LEU A 657 1.50 -57.53 12.66
CA LEU A 657 2.06 -56.21 12.40
C LEU A 657 3.18 -55.83 13.37
N GLN A 658 3.44 -56.58 14.45
CA GLN A 658 4.45 -56.20 15.45
C GLN A 658 5.87 -56.17 14.87
N GLU A 659 6.29 -57.23 14.18
CA GLU A 659 7.63 -57.28 13.57
C GLU A 659 7.77 -56.22 12.48
N PHE A 660 6.73 -56.05 11.66
CA PHE A 660 6.70 -55.05 10.61
C PHE A 660 6.73 -53.62 11.16
N ALA A 661 6.04 -53.34 12.27
CA ALA A 661 6.10 -52.05 12.96
C ALA A 661 7.51 -51.74 13.46
N LYS A 662 8.20 -52.74 14.04
CA LYS A 662 9.60 -52.58 14.48
C LYS A 662 10.54 -52.30 13.30
N GLU A 663 10.40 -53.04 12.20
CA GLU A 663 11.16 -52.80 10.96
C GLU A 663 10.94 -51.39 10.43
N LYS A 664 9.69 -50.92 10.36
CA LYS A 664 9.38 -49.58 9.86
C LYS A 664 9.77 -48.46 10.81
N ARG A 665 9.71 -48.69 12.12
CA ARG A 665 10.28 -47.76 13.11
C ARG A 665 11.79 -47.64 12.94
N GLN A 666 12.48 -48.74 12.70
CA GLN A 666 13.92 -48.73 12.43
C GLN A 666 14.23 -47.96 11.14
N ALA A 667 13.50 -48.24 10.05
CA ALA A 667 13.67 -47.51 8.78
C ALA A 667 13.37 -46.00 8.92
N LEU A 668 12.42 -45.62 9.78
CA LEU A 668 12.15 -44.22 10.12
C LEU A 668 13.36 -43.58 10.83
N ILE A 669 13.93 -44.26 11.84
CA ILE A 669 15.10 -43.76 12.58
C ILE A 669 16.31 -43.64 11.64
N GLU A 670 16.55 -44.63 10.78
CA GLU A 670 17.60 -44.58 9.74
C GLU A 670 17.43 -43.38 8.81
N LYS A 671 16.20 -43.12 8.34
CA LYS A 671 15.94 -41.95 7.50
C LYS A 671 16.03 -40.63 8.22
N LEU A 672 15.76 -40.59 9.53
CA LEU A 672 15.99 -39.40 10.34
C LEU A 672 17.50 -39.18 10.58
N ALA A 673 18.29 -40.24 10.75
CA ALA A 673 19.75 -40.15 10.88
C ALA A 673 20.41 -39.56 9.61
N ASP A 674 19.83 -39.79 8.43
CA ASP A 674 20.31 -39.17 7.17
C ASP A 674 20.13 -37.64 7.13
N VAL A 675 19.24 -37.06 7.96
CA VAL A 675 18.75 -35.67 7.82
C VAL A 675 18.72 -34.83 9.12
N ASP A 676 18.93 -35.43 10.29
CA ASP A 676 18.96 -34.79 11.60
C ASP A 676 20.19 -35.25 12.40
N ASP A 677 21.04 -34.29 12.77
CA ASP A 677 22.36 -34.55 13.38
C ASP A 677 22.26 -35.27 14.74
N GLU A 678 21.26 -34.92 15.58
CA GLU A 678 21.08 -35.55 16.90
C GLU A 678 20.73 -37.04 16.76
N ILE A 679 19.86 -37.38 15.81
CA ILE A 679 19.53 -38.79 15.53
C ILE A 679 20.70 -39.52 14.87
N ALA A 680 21.48 -38.83 14.03
CA ALA A 680 22.67 -39.41 13.41
C ALA A 680 23.70 -39.86 14.46
N GLU A 681 23.98 -39.02 15.46
CA GLU A 681 24.90 -39.35 16.56
C GLU A 681 24.41 -40.56 17.36
N LEU A 682 23.14 -40.56 17.79
CA LEU A 682 22.56 -41.68 18.54
C LEU A 682 22.59 -42.98 17.73
N TYR A 683 22.31 -42.91 16.43
CA TYR A 683 22.35 -44.06 15.54
C TYR A 683 23.76 -44.63 15.38
N LEU A 684 24.78 -43.77 15.23
CA LEU A 684 26.19 -44.17 15.12
C LEU A 684 26.74 -44.76 16.42
N GLU A 685 26.24 -44.30 17.57
CA GLU A 685 26.58 -44.84 18.89
C GLU A 685 25.78 -46.10 19.27
N GLU A 686 24.94 -46.62 18.36
CA GLU A 686 24.03 -47.74 18.61
C GLU A 686 23.08 -47.52 19.80
N GLN A 687 22.70 -46.26 20.07
CA GLN A 687 21.75 -45.87 21.11
C GLN A 687 20.35 -45.67 20.53
N GLU A 688 19.33 -46.30 21.14
CA GLU A 688 17.94 -46.10 20.70
C GLU A 688 17.41 -44.71 21.12
N PRO A 689 16.94 -43.86 20.18
CA PRO A 689 16.39 -42.56 20.50
C PRO A 689 15.04 -42.68 21.22
N THR A 690 14.81 -41.77 22.17
CA THR A 690 13.53 -41.68 22.88
C THR A 690 12.41 -41.16 21.98
N ASN A 691 11.15 -41.44 22.32
CA ASN A 691 10.00 -40.96 21.53
C ASN A 691 9.96 -39.44 21.40
N LEU A 692 10.37 -38.71 22.46
CA LEU A 692 10.47 -37.25 22.42
C LEU A 692 11.54 -36.78 21.44
N GLN A 693 12.71 -37.44 21.43
CA GLN A 693 13.79 -37.12 20.47
C GLN A 693 13.35 -37.40 19.03
N ILE A 694 12.70 -38.53 18.76
CA ILE A 694 12.16 -38.84 17.43
C ILE A 694 11.15 -37.76 17.00
N LYS A 695 10.22 -37.39 17.88
CA LYS A 695 9.20 -36.36 17.59
C LYS A 695 9.82 -34.99 17.30
N THR A 696 10.80 -34.58 18.12
CA THR A 696 11.51 -33.31 17.94
C THR A 696 12.35 -33.31 16.65
N ALA A 697 13.03 -34.42 16.33
CA ALA A 697 13.80 -34.57 15.11
C ALA A 697 12.91 -34.48 13.85
N ILE A 698 11.76 -35.16 13.85
CA ILE A 698 10.78 -35.05 12.75
C ILE A 698 10.36 -33.59 12.59
N ARG A 699 10.07 -32.88 13.68
CA ARG A 699 9.67 -31.46 13.63
C ARG A 699 10.78 -30.59 13.03
N ARG A 700 12.02 -30.69 13.54
CA ARG A 700 13.18 -29.92 13.04
C ARG A 700 13.40 -30.16 11.55
N ALA A 701 13.45 -31.41 11.13
CA ALA A 701 13.67 -31.79 9.75
C ALA A 701 12.50 -31.39 8.82
N THR A 702 11.26 -31.40 9.33
CA THR A 702 10.07 -30.94 8.58
C THR A 702 10.13 -29.43 8.33
N ILE A 703 10.41 -28.63 9.37
CA ILE A 703 10.54 -27.17 9.25
C ILE A 703 11.72 -26.80 8.36
N ALA A 704 12.84 -27.53 8.46
CA ALA A 704 14.01 -27.38 7.60
C ALA A 704 13.76 -27.83 6.14
N ARG A 705 12.63 -28.51 5.86
CA ARG A 705 12.24 -29.08 4.55
C ARG A 705 13.19 -30.16 4.04
N THR A 706 13.98 -30.74 4.92
CA THR A 706 14.89 -31.87 4.63
C THR A 706 14.19 -33.21 4.78
N PHE A 707 13.04 -33.26 5.46
CA PHE A 707 12.23 -34.45 5.65
C PHE A 707 10.74 -34.16 5.48
N THR A 708 9.96 -35.16 5.02
CA THR A 708 8.50 -35.12 5.10
C THR A 708 7.97 -36.37 5.82
N PRO A 709 7.25 -36.21 6.94
CA PRO A 709 6.56 -37.32 7.59
C PRO A 709 5.37 -37.75 6.74
N VAL A 710 5.22 -39.06 6.55
CA VAL A 710 4.12 -39.64 5.77
C VAL A 710 3.10 -40.31 6.70
N MET A 711 1.88 -39.78 6.65
CA MET A 711 0.69 -40.23 7.37
C MET A 711 -0.24 -40.98 6.42
N MET A 712 -1.14 -41.81 6.97
CA MET A 712 -2.03 -42.65 6.16
C MET A 712 -3.47 -42.57 6.65
N GLY A 713 -4.42 -42.60 5.72
CA GLY A 713 -5.84 -42.62 6.08
C GLY A 713 -6.80 -42.68 4.91
N SER A 714 -8.09 -42.61 5.24
CA SER A 714 -9.17 -42.47 4.28
C SER A 714 -10.18 -41.44 4.80
N ALA A 715 -10.25 -40.30 4.14
CA ALA A 715 -11.24 -39.27 4.44
C ALA A 715 -12.66 -39.65 4.00
N LEU A 716 -12.80 -40.61 3.07
CA LEU A 716 -14.12 -41.13 2.69
C LEU A 716 -14.65 -42.09 3.76
N ALA A 717 -13.78 -42.99 4.25
CA ALA A 717 -14.10 -44.00 5.25
C ALA A 717 -13.97 -43.51 6.71
N ASP A 718 -13.69 -42.22 6.92
CA ASP A 718 -13.65 -41.57 8.24
C ASP A 718 -12.57 -42.12 9.19
N LYS A 719 -11.39 -42.41 8.63
CA LYS A 719 -10.27 -43.06 9.33
C LYS A 719 -8.97 -42.32 9.09
N GLY A 720 -8.21 -42.03 10.14
CA GLY A 720 -6.85 -41.49 10.03
C GLY A 720 -6.72 -39.98 9.80
N VAL A 721 -7.83 -39.21 9.82
CA VAL A 721 -7.77 -37.75 9.69
C VAL A 721 -7.37 -37.08 11.01
N GLN A 722 -7.85 -37.56 12.15
CA GLN A 722 -7.51 -36.96 13.46
C GLN A 722 -6.02 -37.03 13.79
N PRO A 723 -5.31 -38.16 13.57
CA PRO A 723 -3.86 -38.19 13.72
C PRO A 723 -3.14 -37.23 12.77
N MET A 724 -3.69 -36.98 11.57
CA MET A 724 -3.15 -35.98 10.65
C MET A 724 -3.29 -34.56 11.24
N LEU A 725 -4.40 -34.23 11.89
CA LEU A 725 -4.56 -32.97 12.63
C LEU A 725 -3.57 -32.85 13.80
N ASP A 726 -3.34 -33.95 14.52
CA ASP A 726 -2.33 -33.96 15.58
C ASP A 726 -0.91 -33.76 15.02
N ALA A 727 -0.60 -34.34 13.87
CA ALA A 727 0.65 -34.17 13.15
C ALA A 727 0.84 -32.75 12.61
N VAL A 728 -0.24 -32.06 12.21
CA VAL A 728 -0.20 -30.62 11.89
C VAL A 728 0.28 -29.81 13.10
N CYS A 729 -0.28 -30.06 14.29
CA CYS A 729 0.19 -29.38 15.50
C CYS A 729 1.66 -29.71 15.81
N ASP A 730 2.05 -30.98 15.68
CA ASP A 730 3.34 -31.49 16.12
C ASP A 730 4.50 -31.15 15.19
N TYR A 731 4.29 -31.17 13.86
CA TYR A 731 5.38 -31.13 12.90
C TYR A 731 5.35 -29.91 11.97
N LEU A 732 4.19 -29.28 11.77
CA LEU A 732 4.13 -28.03 11.00
C LEU A 732 4.48 -26.83 11.88
N PRO A 733 5.09 -25.80 11.27
CA PRO A 733 5.51 -24.60 11.97
C PRO A 733 4.31 -23.74 12.40
N ASN A 734 4.57 -22.90 13.40
CA ASN A 734 3.75 -21.75 13.72
C ASN A 734 4.33 -20.47 13.04
N PRO A 735 3.61 -19.34 13.05
CA PRO A 735 4.03 -18.13 12.33
C PRO A 735 5.41 -17.57 12.71
N SER A 736 5.89 -17.79 13.94
CA SER A 736 7.19 -17.28 14.41
C SER A 736 8.38 -18.18 14.08
N GLU A 737 8.14 -19.42 13.66
CA GLU A 737 9.19 -20.38 13.28
C GLU A 737 9.59 -20.29 11.81
N ILE A 738 8.86 -19.51 11.01
CA ILE A 738 9.17 -19.28 9.60
C ILE A 738 9.75 -17.89 9.42
N GLU A 739 10.82 -17.83 8.65
CA GLU A 739 11.40 -16.58 8.23
C GLU A 739 10.57 -15.94 7.13
N ASN A 740 9.84 -14.89 7.49
CA ASN A 740 9.11 -14.05 6.55
C ASN A 740 9.91 -12.78 6.26
N THR A 741 10.01 -12.40 4.99
CA THR A 741 10.78 -11.22 4.57
C THR A 741 9.95 -10.26 3.73
N GLY A 742 10.15 -8.96 3.97
CA GLY A 742 9.75 -7.85 3.11
C GLY A 742 10.95 -7.22 2.39
N LEU A 743 10.67 -6.20 1.58
CA LEU A 743 11.64 -5.40 0.83
C LEU A 743 11.48 -3.93 1.24
N ASP A 744 12.58 -3.28 1.58
CA ASP A 744 12.60 -1.85 1.96
C ASP A 744 12.81 -0.97 0.72
N LYS A 745 11.77 -0.22 0.33
CA LYS A 745 11.82 0.67 -0.84
C LYS A 745 12.81 1.82 -0.69
N SER A 746 13.04 2.29 0.53
CA SER A 746 13.97 3.40 0.80
C SER A 746 15.44 3.00 0.59
N GLN A 747 15.73 1.70 0.72
CA GLN A 747 17.07 1.13 0.56
C GLN A 747 17.22 0.29 -0.71
N GLY A 748 16.49 0.62 -1.77
CA GLY A 748 16.60 -0.08 -3.06
C GLY A 748 16.17 -1.55 -2.99
N GLU A 749 15.07 -1.83 -2.29
CA GLU A 749 14.45 -3.16 -2.13
C GLU A 749 15.33 -4.18 -1.39
N LYS A 750 16.15 -3.70 -0.46
CA LYS A 750 16.92 -4.60 0.42
C LYS A 750 15.97 -5.49 1.24
N THR A 751 16.30 -6.77 1.35
CA THR A 751 15.51 -7.74 2.13
C THR A 751 15.56 -7.42 3.62
N VAL A 752 14.38 -7.34 4.25
CA VAL A 752 14.19 -7.12 5.69
C VAL A 752 13.36 -8.28 6.25
N LYS A 753 13.81 -8.87 7.36
CA LYS A 753 13.08 -9.94 8.05
C LYS A 753 11.98 -9.34 8.94
N LEU A 754 10.78 -9.88 8.80
CA LEU A 754 9.58 -9.49 9.54
C LEU A 754 9.42 -10.39 10.76
N VAL A 755 9.02 -9.80 11.88
CA VAL A 755 8.76 -10.53 13.12
C VAL A 755 7.26 -10.49 13.41
N PRO A 756 6.60 -11.64 13.61
CA PRO A 756 5.18 -11.65 13.94
C PRO A 756 4.98 -11.24 15.39
N TYR A 757 4.93 -9.92 15.62
CA TYR A 757 4.70 -9.32 16.93
C TYR A 757 3.70 -8.17 16.80
N ASP A 758 2.64 -8.19 17.60
CA ASP A 758 1.50 -7.26 17.51
C ASP A 758 1.89 -5.81 17.83
N SER A 759 2.91 -5.61 18.68
CA SER A 759 3.40 -4.28 19.06
C SER A 759 4.28 -3.61 18.00
N LEU A 760 4.67 -4.33 16.95
CA LEU A 760 5.46 -3.77 15.87
C LEU A 760 4.58 -3.03 14.84
N PRO A 761 5.15 -2.14 14.02
CA PRO A 761 4.39 -1.43 12.99
C PRO A 761 3.80 -2.39 11.94
N PHE A 762 2.60 -2.08 11.44
CA PHE A 762 1.78 -3.03 10.68
C PHE A 762 2.36 -3.34 9.30
N VAL A 763 2.41 -4.63 8.95
CA VAL A 763 2.70 -5.11 7.59
C VAL A 763 1.76 -6.27 7.25
N GLY A 764 0.93 -6.08 6.23
CA GLY A 764 -0.02 -7.08 5.75
C GLY A 764 -0.01 -7.23 4.23
N LEU A 765 -0.25 -8.45 3.74
CA LEU A 765 -0.33 -8.75 2.31
C LEU A 765 -1.75 -9.10 1.91
N ALA A 766 -2.32 -8.36 0.95
CA ALA A 766 -3.56 -8.75 0.30
C ALA A 766 -3.27 -9.85 -0.72
N PHE A 767 -3.79 -11.05 -0.50
CA PHE A 767 -3.49 -12.20 -1.36
C PHE A 767 -4.70 -12.68 -2.16
N LYS A 768 -5.93 -12.51 -1.67
CA LYS A 768 -7.14 -12.90 -2.40
C LYS A 768 -8.16 -11.76 -2.40
N LEU A 769 -8.79 -11.55 -3.55
CA LEU A 769 -9.92 -10.64 -3.70
C LEU A 769 -11.16 -11.45 -4.05
N GLU A 770 -12.28 -11.12 -3.42
CA GLU A 770 -13.54 -11.78 -3.66
C GLU A 770 -14.65 -10.73 -3.59
N GLU A 771 -15.50 -10.66 -4.59
CA GLU A 771 -16.65 -9.74 -4.54
C GLU A 771 -17.91 -10.56 -4.38
N ASN A 772 -18.66 -10.25 -3.32
CA ASN A 772 -19.92 -10.88 -2.99
C ASN A 772 -21.05 -9.85 -3.08
N ASN A 773 -22.29 -10.29 -2.80
CA ASN A 773 -23.45 -9.40 -2.81
C ASN A 773 -23.36 -8.22 -1.81
N TYR A 774 -22.44 -8.28 -0.85
CA TYR A 774 -22.21 -7.26 0.18
C TYR A 774 -21.04 -6.32 -0.17
N GLY A 775 -20.34 -6.56 -1.27
CA GLY A 775 -19.21 -5.75 -1.75
C GLY A 775 -17.91 -6.54 -1.89
N GLN A 776 -16.82 -5.82 -2.19
CA GLN A 776 -15.49 -6.41 -2.34
C GLN A 776 -14.88 -6.72 -0.96
N LEU A 777 -14.54 -7.98 -0.77
CA LEU A 777 -13.71 -8.53 0.29
C LEU A 777 -12.25 -8.63 -0.18
N THR A 778 -11.34 -8.16 0.65
CA THR A 778 -9.89 -8.30 0.47
C THR A 778 -9.35 -9.16 1.60
N TYR A 779 -8.82 -10.34 1.28
CA TYR A 779 -8.17 -11.22 2.25
C TYR A 779 -6.73 -10.78 2.48
N ILE A 780 -6.39 -10.51 3.73
CA ILE A 780 -5.10 -10.01 4.18
C ILE A 780 -4.46 -11.02 5.13
N ARG A 781 -3.20 -11.33 4.88
CA ARG A 781 -2.29 -12.01 5.81
C ARG A 781 -1.52 -10.97 6.60
N VAL A 782 -1.64 -10.97 7.94
CA VAL A 782 -0.89 -10.06 8.81
C VAL A 782 0.44 -10.71 9.19
N TYR A 783 1.56 -10.11 8.78
CA TYR A 783 2.90 -10.61 9.08
C TYR A 783 3.52 -9.97 10.32
N GLN A 784 3.23 -8.70 10.55
CA GLN A 784 3.75 -7.90 11.65
C GLN A 784 2.71 -6.87 12.07
N GLY A 785 2.69 -6.54 13.36
CA GLY A 785 1.74 -5.60 13.92
C GLY A 785 0.31 -6.13 13.97
N LYS A 786 -0.63 -5.22 14.23
CA LYS A 786 -2.03 -5.55 14.47
C LYS A 786 -2.94 -4.71 13.59
N LEU A 787 -4.02 -5.32 13.10
CA LEU A 787 -5.06 -4.66 12.32
C LEU A 787 -6.31 -4.45 13.18
N SER A 788 -6.68 -3.19 13.43
CA SER A 788 -7.89 -2.84 14.19
C SER A 788 -8.93 -2.16 13.32
N LYS A 789 -10.21 -2.38 13.62
CA LYS A 789 -11.32 -1.73 12.91
C LYS A 789 -11.22 -0.20 13.03
N GLY A 790 -11.40 0.50 11.91
CA GLY A 790 -11.37 1.96 11.84
C GLY A 790 -9.98 2.55 11.53
N THR A 791 -8.92 1.74 11.59
CA THR A 791 -7.55 2.15 11.25
C THR A 791 -7.41 2.53 9.78
N TYR A 792 -6.42 3.35 9.49
CA TYR A 792 -6.01 3.67 8.13
C TYR A 792 -4.76 2.88 7.78
N LEU A 793 -4.79 2.20 6.64
CA LEU A 793 -3.65 1.52 6.05
C LEU A 793 -3.21 2.26 4.78
N PHE A 794 -1.95 2.10 4.43
CA PHE A 794 -1.38 2.66 3.20
C PHE A 794 -1.03 1.52 2.25
N ASN A 795 -1.53 1.59 1.02
CA ASN A 795 -1.15 0.64 -0.01
C ASN A 795 0.23 1.02 -0.55
N SER A 796 1.24 0.20 -0.23
CA SER A 796 2.63 0.47 -0.61
C SER A 796 2.86 0.66 -2.12
N ARG A 797 2.02 0.11 -3.01
CA ARG A 797 2.19 0.25 -4.47
C ARG A 797 1.61 1.55 -5.00
N THR A 798 0.51 2.03 -4.42
CA THR A 798 -0.22 3.20 -4.93
C THR A 798 -0.10 4.43 -4.03
N ASP A 799 0.50 4.27 -2.85
CA ASP A 799 0.59 5.23 -1.75
C ASP A 799 -0.76 5.82 -1.33
N LYS A 800 -1.85 5.11 -1.68
CA LYS A 800 -3.21 5.50 -1.31
C LYS A 800 -3.51 5.07 0.11
N LYS A 801 -4.00 6.02 0.90
CA LYS A 801 -4.55 5.80 2.23
C LYS A 801 -5.95 5.18 2.13
N VAL A 802 -6.17 4.06 2.81
CA VAL A 802 -7.43 3.32 2.84
C VAL A 802 -7.87 3.12 4.28
N ARG A 803 -9.12 3.48 4.59
CA ARG A 803 -9.71 3.22 5.90
C ARG A 803 -10.27 1.80 5.94
N ILE A 804 -10.08 1.09 7.05
CA ILE A 804 -10.63 -0.26 7.26
C ILE A 804 -11.96 -0.17 8.02
N PRO A 805 -13.12 -0.24 7.34
CA PRO A 805 -14.42 -0.04 7.99
C PRO A 805 -14.85 -1.23 8.84
N ARG A 806 -14.46 -2.44 8.42
CA ARG A 806 -14.95 -3.71 8.97
C ARG A 806 -13.94 -4.82 8.68
N ILE A 807 -13.65 -5.62 9.69
CA ILE A 807 -12.79 -6.80 9.61
C ILE A 807 -13.65 -8.02 9.93
N VAL A 808 -13.54 -9.06 9.11
CA VAL A 808 -14.26 -10.31 9.29
C VAL A 808 -13.34 -11.50 9.18
N ARG A 809 -13.62 -12.55 9.95
CA ARG A 809 -13.07 -13.89 9.72
C ARG A 809 -14.07 -14.67 8.88
N MET A 810 -13.59 -15.21 7.76
CA MET A 810 -14.42 -15.95 6.82
C MET A 810 -14.46 -17.43 7.20
N HIS A 811 -15.65 -18.00 7.18
CA HIS A 811 -15.86 -19.44 7.26
C HIS A 811 -16.71 -19.88 6.06
N SER A 812 -16.04 -20.19 4.94
CA SER A 812 -16.72 -20.39 3.64
C SER A 812 -17.60 -19.17 3.34
N ASN A 813 -18.93 -19.30 3.36
CA ASN A 813 -19.87 -18.22 3.08
C ASN A 813 -20.38 -17.47 4.33
N GLU A 814 -20.01 -17.89 5.53
CA GLU A 814 -20.43 -17.26 6.80
C GLU A 814 -19.35 -16.29 7.29
N MET A 815 -19.78 -15.12 7.78
CA MET A 815 -18.89 -14.04 8.22
C MET A 815 -18.98 -13.87 9.73
N GLU A 816 -17.84 -13.81 10.40
CA GLU A 816 -17.71 -13.48 11.81
C GLU A 816 -17.03 -12.12 11.97
N ASP A 817 -17.73 -11.17 12.60
CA ASP A 817 -17.20 -9.82 12.84
C ASP A 817 -16.15 -9.83 13.96
N VAL A 818 -14.99 -9.25 13.68
CA VAL A 818 -13.91 -9.10 14.67
C VAL A 818 -13.49 -7.63 14.76
N SER A 819 -13.15 -7.18 15.96
CA SER A 819 -12.67 -5.82 16.21
C SER A 819 -11.21 -5.64 15.80
N GLU A 820 -10.42 -6.70 15.89
CA GLU A 820 -8.97 -6.69 15.68
C GLU A 820 -8.43 -8.06 15.27
N VAL A 821 -7.29 -8.07 14.57
CA VAL A 821 -6.58 -9.25 14.10
C VAL A 821 -5.08 -9.03 14.30
N GLY A 822 -4.41 -9.95 14.98
CA GLY A 822 -2.98 -9.86 15.32
C GLY A 822 -2.05 -10.44 14.24
N ALA A 823 -0.75 -10.29 14.45
CA ALA A 823 0.31 -10.88 13.65
C ALA A 823 0.19 -12.40 13.62
N GLY A 824 0.45 -12.98 12.45
CA GLY A 824 0.37 -14.40 12.22
C GLY A 824 -1.05 -14.93 11.95
N GLU A 825 -2.04 -14.07 11.76
CA GLU A 825 -3.43 -14.44 11.40
C GLU A 825 -3.83 -14.04 9.95
N ILE A 826 -4.99 -14.52 9.50
CA ILE A 826 -5.60 -14.20 8.21
C ILE A 826 -7.00 -13.64 8.46
N CYS A 827 -7.33 -12.53 7.79
CA CYS A 827 -8.66 -11.92 7.86
C CYS A 827 -9.12 -11.40 6.51
N ALA A 828 -10.39 -11.03 6.40
CA ALA A 828 -10.91 -10.28 5.26
C ALA A 828 -11.42 -8.91 5.68
N VAL A 829 -11.24 -7.91 4.82
CA VAL A 829 -11.68 -6.53 5.03
C VAL A 829 -12.59 -6.07 3.90
N PHE A 830 -13.55 -5.20 4.24
CA PHE A 830 -14.51 -4.65 3.28
C PHE A 830 -14.07 -3.30 2.72
N GLY A 831 -14.40 -3.05 1.46
CA GLY A 831 -14.33 -1.70 0.87
C GLY A 831 -12.91 -1.18 0.63
N VAL A 832 -11.94 -2.09 0.56
CA VAL A 832 -10.55 -1.78 0.24
C VAL A 832 -10.33 -2.05 -1.25
N ASP A 833 -10.18 -0.97 -2.03
CA ASP A 833 -9.80 -1.08 -3.44
C ASP A 833 -8.29 -1.34 -3.55
N CYS A 834 -7.93 -2.54 -3.98
CA CYS A 834 -6.55 -2.96 -4.21
C CYS A 834 -6.48 -4.09 -5.24
N ALA A 835 -5.26 -4.48 -5.61
CA ALA A 835 -4.99 -5.65 -6.43
C ALA A 835 -4.45 -6.80 -5.55
N SER A 836 -4.65 -8.04 -6.00
CA SER A 836 -3.99 -9.19 -5.38
C SER A 836 -2.46 -9.03 -5.47
N GLY A 837 -1.76 -9.22 -4.34
CA GLY A 837 -0.33 -8.97 -4.20
C GLY A 837 0.03 -7.62 -3.58
N ASP A 838 -0.92 -6.71 -3.38
CA ASP A 838 -0.64 -5.41 -2.75
C ASP A 838 -0.28 -5.57 -1.26
N THR A 839 0.77 -4.86 -0.82
CA THR A 839 1.17 -4.79 0.59
C THR A 839 0.60 -3.54 1.23
N PHE A 840 0.02 -3.71 2.42
CA PHE A 840 -0.48 -2.66 3.27
C PHE A 840 0.45 -2.44 4.46
N THR A 841 0.77 -1.18 4.75
CA THR A 841 1.52 -0.77 5.95
C THR A 841 0.73 0.28 6.74
N ASP A 842 1.22 0.65 7.91
CA ASP A 842 0.71 1.77 8.71
C ASP A 842 1.06 3.16 8.15
N GLY A 843 1.88 3.22 7.10
CA GLY A 843 2.36 4.45 6.47
C GLY A 843 3.72 4.93 6.96
N GLY A 844 4.23 4.39 8.07
CA GLY A 844 5.58 4.71 8.58
C GLY A 844 6.66 3.81 7.98
N LEU A 845 6.32 2.55 7.67
CA LEU A 845 7.24 1.60 7.07
C LEU A 845 7.17 1.65 5.52
N PRO A 846 8.29 1.94 4.82
CA PRO A 846 8.40 1.88 3.36
C PRO A 846 8.58 0.43 2.86
N TYR A 847 7.93 -0.53 3.51
CA TYR A 847 8.07 -1.95 3.22
C TYR A 847 7.07 -2.40 2.17
N THR A 848 7.50 -3.34 1.34
CA THR A 848 6.65 -4.03 0.37
C THR A 848 7.01 -5.51 0.36
N MET A 849 6.03 -6.38 0.20
CA MET A 849 6.29 -7.82 0.09
C MET A 849 6.77 -8.15 -1.33
N SER A 850 7.58 -9.20 -1.44
CA SER A 850 7.97 -9.77 -2.72
C SER A 850 6.74 -10.12 -3.57
N SER A 851 6.74 -9.74 -4.86
CA SER A 851 5.68 -10.13 -5.79
C SER A 851 5.54 -11.64 -5.88
N MET A 852 4.31 -12.13 -6.01
CA MET A 852 4.05 -13.52 -6.34
C MET A 852 4.51 -13.83 -7.77
N PHE A 853 4.89 -15.08 -8.03
CA PHE A 853 5.15 -15.53 -9.39
C PHE A 853 3.82 -15.62 -10.16
N VAL A 854 3.70 -14.82 -11.23
CA VAL A 854 2.56 -14.86 -12.15
C VAL A 854 3.01 -15.53 -13.44
N PRO A 855 2.53 -16.74 -13.76
CA PRO A 855 2.84 -17.40 -15.02
C PRO A 855 2.28 -16.61 -16.21
N ASP A 856 2.91 -16.74 -17.38
CA ASP A 856 2.39 -16.16 -18.61
C ASP A 856 1.18 -16.94 -19.14
N ALA A 857 0.23 -16.18 -19.68
CA ALA A 857 -0.97 -16.74 -20.29
C ALA A 857 -0.61 -17.53 -21.57
N VAL A 858 -1.05 -18.79 -21.62
CA VAL A 858 -0.73 -19.73 -22.71
C VAL A 858 -1.85 -19.89 -23.74
N MET A 859 -3.02 -19.29 -23.50
CA MET A 859 -4.17 -19.39 -24.39
C MET A 859 -4.87 -18.03 -24.51
N SER A 860 -5.33 -17.70 -25.72
CA SER A 860 -6.09 -16.48 -26.00
C SER A 860 -7.34 -16.76 -26.83
N LEU A 861 -8.42 -16.04 -26.55
CA LEU A 861 -9.70 -16.10 -27.25
C LEU A 861 -10.19 -14.68 -27.55
N SER A 862 -10.82 -14.46 -28.71
CA SER A 862 -11.61 -13.25 -28.93
C SER A 862 -12.95 -13.40 -28.22
N ILE A 863 -13.43 -12.31 -27.62
CA ILE A 863 -14.70 -12.30 -26.90
C ILE A 863 -15.48 -11.03 -27.24
N LYS A 864 -16.79 -11.18 -27.44
CA LYS A 864 -17.70 -10.05 -27.62
C LYS A 864 -19.05 -10.28 -26.95
N PRO A 865 -19.67 -9.23 -26.37
CA PRO A 865 -21.03 -9.34 -25.88
C PRO A 865 -21.97 -9.58 -27.07
N LYS A 866 -22.93 -10.50 -26.90
CA LYS A 866 -23.90 -10.86 -27.95
C LYS A 866 -24.87 -9.72 -28.24
N ARG A 867 -25.15 -8.87 -27.25
CA ARG A 867 -25.99 -7.68 -27.36
C ARG A 867 -25.17 -6.43 -27.03
N THR A 868 -25.33 -5.38 -27.82
CA THR A 868 -24.62 -4.10 -27.62
C THR A 868 -24.99 -3.44 -26.28
N GLY A 869 -26.22 -3.66 -25.78
CA GLY A 869 -26.68 -3.12 -24.49
C GLY A 869 -25.98 -3.72 -23.27
N ASP A 870 -25.24 -4.81 -23.41
CA ASP A 870 -24.50 -5.45 -22.31
C ASP A 870 -23.04 -4.95 -22.19
N ALA A 871 -22.64 -3.96 -23.01
CA ALA A 871 -21.25 -3.48 -23.09
C ALA A 871 -20.72 -2.91 -21.76
N ASP A 872 -21.55 -2.19 -21.00
CA ASP A 872 -21.15 -1.61 -19.70
C ASP A 872 -20.87 -2.70 -18.65
N ASN A 873 -21.74 -3.71 -18.59
CA ASN A 873 -21.57 -4.84 -17.68
C ASN A 873 -20.35 -5.69 -18.08
N PHE A 874 -20.15 -5.88 -19.38
CA PHE A 874 -18.98 -6.55 -19.93
C PHE A 874 -17.67 -5.84 -19.52
N SER A 875 -17.60 -4.51 -19.71
CA SER A 875 -16.41 -3.72 -19.34
C SER A 875 -16.13 -3.74 -17.84
N LYS A 876 -17.17 -3.61 -17.00
CA LYS A 876 -17.05 -3.73 -15.54
C LYS A 876 -16.51 -5.10 -15.12
N ALA A 877 -17.04 -6.17 -15.69
CA ALA A 877 -16.63 -7.53 -15.37
C ALA A 877 -15.19 -7.83 -15.80
N MET A 878 -14.77 -7.40 -17.00
CA MET A 878 -13.39 -7.58 -17.47
C MET A 878 -12.37 -6.92 -16.54
N ASN A 879 -12.63 -5.66 -16.16
CA ASN A 879 -11.76 -4.94 -15.23
C ASN A 879 -11.70 -5.60 -13.85
N ARG A 880 -12.82 -6.16 -13.37
CA ARG A 880 -12.86 -6.90 -12.10
C ARG A 880 -12.03 -8.18 -12.18
N PHE A 881 -12.27 -9.02 -13.17
CA PHE A 881 -11.57 -10.30 -13.30
C PHE A 881 -10.06 -10.13 -13.46
N GLN A 882 -9.61 -9.07 -14.15
CA GLN A 882 -8.19 -8.75 -14.27
C GLN A 882 -7.54 -8.33 -12.94
N ARG A 883 -8.28 -7.70 -12.02
CA ARG A 883 -7.79 -7.38 -10.67
C ARG A 883 -7.80 -8.60 -9.75
N GLU A 884 -8.81 -9.47 -9.91
CA GLU A 884 -8.97 -10.69 -9.15
C GLU A 884 -7.87 -11.72 -9.49
N ASP A 885 -7.50 -11.82 -10.77
CA ASP A 885 -6.56 -12.81 -11.28
C ASP A 885 -5.56 -12.17 -12.27
N PRO A 886 -4.27 -12.04 -11.90
CA PRO A 886 -3.27 -11.41 -12.75
C PRO A 886 -2.90 -12.25 -13.98
N THR A 887 -3.30 -13.53 -14.05
CA THR A 887 -3.11 -14.37 -15.25
C THR A 887 -4.20 -14.16 -16.30
N PHE A 888 -5.35 -13.60 -15.91
CA PHE A 888 -6.41 -13.22 -16.83
C PHE A 888 -6.13 -11.84 -17.42
N ARG A 889 -5.59 -11.82 -18.64
CA ARG A 889 -5.24 -10.56 -19.33
C ARG A 889 -6.30 -10.20 -20.35
N VAL A 890 -6.67 -8.93 -20.40
CA VAL A 890 -7.60 -8.39 -21.40
C VAL A 890 -6.91 -7.27 -22.15
N HIS A 891 -6.96 -7.30 -23.47
CA HIS A 891 -6.51 -6.20 -24.31
C HIS A 891 -7.40 -6.08 -25.55
N VAL A 892 -7.43 -4.89 -26.14
CA VAL A 892 -8.06 -4.66 -27.43
C VAL A 892 -6.97 -4.66 -28.48
N ASP A 893 -7.10 -5.54 -29.46
CA ASP A 893 -6.15 -5.60 -30.57
C ASP A 893 -6.35 -4.39 -31.49
N ALA A 894 -5.27 -3.64 -31.73
CA ALA A 894 -5.34 -2.35 -32.43
C ALA A 894 -5.69 -2.47 -33.93
N GLU A 895 -5.51 -3.66 -34.52
CA GLU A 895 -5.75 -3.89 -35.95
C GLU A 895 -7.13 -4.51 -36.21
N SER A 896 -7.51 -5.51 -35.42
CA SER A 896 -8.80 -6.19 -35.54
C SER A 896 -9.93 -5.49 -34.79
N GLU A 897 -9.60 -4.59 -33.86
CA GLU A 897 -10.54 -3.95 -32.92
C GLU A 897 -11.33 -4.97 -32.07
N GLU A 898 -10.84 -6.21 -31.99
CA GLU A 898 -11.43 -7.26 -31.18
C GLU A 898 -10.88 -7.20 -29.75
N THR A 899 -11.76 -7.43 -28.77
CA THR A 899 -11.33 -7.66 -27.39
C THR A 899 -10.82 -9.09 -27.27
N ILE A 900 -9.56 -9.24 -26.89
CA ILE A 900 -8.89 -10.52 -26.67
C ILE A 900 -8.72 -10.75 -25.17
N ILE A 901 -9.15 -11.93 -24.71
CA ILE A 901 -8.90 -12.44 -23.37
C ILE A 901 -7.84 -13.53 -23.44
N SER A 902 -6.88 -13.48 -22.51
CA SER A 902 -5.80 -14.46 -22.39
C SER A 902 -5.78 -15.06 -21.00
N GLY A 903 -5.46 -16.35 -20.90
CA GLY A 903 -5.41 -17.08 -19.63
C GLY A 903 -4.60 -18.36 -19.68
N MET A 904 -4.67 -19.14 -18.60
CA MET A 904 -3.84 -20.33 -18.36
C MET A 904 -4.28 -21.59 -19.11
N GLY A 905 -5.48 -21.60 -19.70
CA GLY A 905 -6.01 -22.75 -20.42
C GLY A 905 -7.45 -22.57 -20.89
N GLU A 906 -8.00 -23.60 -21.52
CA GLU A 906 -9.34 -23.58 -22.09
C GLU A 906 -10.41 -23.55 -21.00
N LEU A 907 -10.25 -24.39 -19.97
CA LEU A 907 -11.19 -24.43 -18.84
C LEU A 907 -11.13 -23.11 -18.06
N HIS A 908 -9.95 -22.50 -17.94
CA HIS A 908 -9.78 -21.17 -17.34
C HIS A 908 -10.72 -20.14 -18.00
N LEU A 909 -10.63 -20.01 -19.33
CA LEU A 909 -11.39 -19.02 -20.08
C LEU A 909 -12.88 -19.40 -20.15
N GLU A 910 -13.23 -20.69 -20.23
CA GLU A 910 -14.62 -21.16 -20.17
C GLU A 910 -15.29 -20.75 -18.85
N VAL A 911 -14.60 -20.90 -17.73
CA VAL A 911 -15.11 -20.50 -16.41
C VAL A 911 -15.35 -18.99 -16.35
N TYR A 912 -14.43 -18.14 -16.84
CA TYR A 912 -14.66 -16.69 -16.87
C TYR A 912 -15.82 -16.28 -17.77
N VAL A 913 -15.99 -16.93 -18.93
CA VAL A 913 -17.13 -16.69 -19.82
C VAL A 913 -18.45 -17.07 -19.14
N GLU A 914 -18.47 -18.18 -18.40
CA GLU A 914 -19.67 -18.60 -17.67
C GLU A 914 -19.94 -17.71 -16.44
N ARG A 915 -18.90 -17.19 -15.77
CA ARG A 915 -19.03 -16.16 -14.74
C ARG A 915 -19.65 -14.87 -15.30
N LEU A 916 -19.26 -14.41 -16.50
CA LEU A 916 -19.94 -13.27 -17.17
C LEU A 916 -21.43 -13.52 -17.35
N ARG A 917 -21.78 -14.74 -17.75
CA ARG A 917 -23.16 -15.14 -17.98
C ARG A 917 -23.97 -15.19 -16.69
N ARG A 918 -23.43 -15.76 -15.61
CA ARG A 918 -24.16 -15.96 -14.35
C ARG A 918 -24.16 -14.71 -13.46
N GLU A 919 -22.99 -14.10 -13.26
CA GLU A 919 -22.83 -12.95 -12.35
C GLU A 919 -23.32 -11.64 -12.99
N TYR A 920 -22.97 -11.39 -14.26
CA TYR A 920 -23.28 -10.14 -14.96
C TYR A 920 -24.43 -10.26 -15.97
N LYS A 921 -25.06 -11.44 -16.08
CA LYS A 921 -26.16 -11.71 -17.03
C LYS A 921 -25.82 -11.34 -18.47
N THR A 922 -24.54 -11.44 -18.82
CA THR A 922 -23.99 -10.99 -20.09
C THR A 922 -23.59 -12.19 -20.93
N GLU A 923 -24.38 -12.51 -21.95
CA GLU A 923 -24.04 -13.58 -22.90
C GLU A 923 -22.94 -13.09 -23.85
N CYS A 924 -21.84 -13.82 -23.89
CA CYS A 924 -20.72 -13.53 -24.79
C CYS A 924 -20.58 -14.61 -25.87
N VAL A 925 -20.06 -14.20 -27.02
CA VAL A 925 -19.63 -15.11 -28.09
C VAL A 925 -18.12 -15.12 -28.11
N THR A 926 -17.52 -16.30 -28.00
CA THR A 926 -16.08 -16.51 -28.09
C THR A 926 -15.67 -16.99 -29.48
N GLY A 927 -14.46 -16.64 -29.89
CA GLY A 927 -13.86 -17.05 -31.14
C GLY A 927 -12.34 -17.15 -31.05
N GLN A 928 -11.71 -17.59 -32.15
CA GLN A 928 -10.27 -17.46 -32.28
C GLN A 928 -9.91 -16.00 -32.55
N PRO A 929 -8.86 -15.45 -31.91
CA PRO A 929 -8.32 -14.14 -32.25
C PRO A 929 -7.99 -14.05 -33.74
N ARG A 930 -8.29 -12.92 -34.36
CA ARG A 930 -7.86 -12.68 -35.74
C ARG A 930 -6.34 -12.57 -35.81
N VAL A 931 -5.75 -13.33 -36.73
CA VAL A 931 -4.31 -13.25 -37.02
C VAL A 931 -4.05 -12.00 -37.86
N ALA A 932 -3.13 -11.16 -37.42
CA ALA A 932 -2.67 -9.97 -38.13
C ALA A 932 -1.78 -10.37 -39.32
N TYR A 933 -2.39 -10.84 -40.41
CA TYR A 933 -1.68 -11.10 -41.67
C TYR A 933 -1.14 -9.80 -42.27
N ARG A 934 -0.13 -9.91 -43.12
CA ARG A 934 0.37 -8.80 -43.94
C ARG A 934 0.32 -9.16 -45.41
N GLU A 935 0.48 -8.17 -46.25
CA GLU A 935 0.59 -8.35 -47.69
C GLU A 935 1.95 -7.83 -48.16
N THR A 936 2.54 -8.44 -49.19
CA THR A 936 3.78 -7.95 -49.78
C THR A 936 3.86 -8.31 -51.25
N ILE A 937 4.90 -7.85 -51.94
CA ILE A 937 5.21 -8.15 -53.34
C ILE A 937 6.52 -8.91 -53.45
N ALA A 938 6.63 -9.80 -54.44
CA ALA A 938 7.76 -10.72 -54.56
C ALA A 938 8.78 -10.31 -55.62
N ARG A 939 8.37 -9.49 -56.59
CA ARG A 939 9.20 -9.07 -57.72
C ARG A 939 8.80 -7.68 -58.21
N ARG A 940 9.66 -7.08 -59.03
CA ARG A 940 9.36 -5.82 -59.71
C ARG A 940 8.23 -5.96 -60.72
N ALA A 941 7.33 -4.97 -60.77
CA ALA A 941 6.33 -4.81 -61.83
C ALA A 941 6.15 -3.32 -62.20
N ASP A 942 6.17 -3.04 -63.50
CA ASP A 942 5.95 -1.68 -64.02
C ASP A 942 4.45 -1.35 -64.08
N TYR A 943 4.12 -0.06 -63.95
CA TYR A 943 2.74 0.44 -64.03
C TYR A 943 2.65 1.75 -64.81
N ASP A 944 1.52 1.92 -65.50
CA ASP A 944 1.09 3.18 -66.13
C ASP A 944 -0.43 3.28 -65.95
N TYR A 945 -0.85 4.22 -65.12
CA TYR A 945 -2.25 4.39 -64.76
C TYR A 945 -2.72 5.81 -65.06
N LEU A 946 -3.79 5.92 -65.84
CA LEU A 946 -4.48 7.16 -66.16
C LEU A 946 -5.86 7.18 -65.49
N LEU A 947 -6.04 8.10 -64.53
CA LEU A 947 -7.34 8.47 -64.00
C LEU A 947 -7.93 9.58 -64.86
N LYS A 948 -9.07 9.33 -65.51
CA LYS A 948 -9.84 10.32 -66.27
C LYS A 948 -11.34 10.17 -65.98
N ARG A 949 -11.95 11.13 -65.28
CA ARG A 949 -13.40 11.18 -65.02
C ARG A 949 -13.93 12.57 -65.32
N GLN A 950 -15.00 12.65 -66.11
CA GLN A 950 -15.65 13.92 -66.45
C GLN A 950 -17.17 13.71 -66.51
N SER A 951 -17.89 14.21 -65.50
CA SER A 951 -19.36 14.10 -65.39
C SER A 951 -20.08 15.46 -65.38
N GLY A 952 -19.36 16.55 -65.69
CA GLY A 952 -19.83 17.95 -65.73
C GLY A 952 -19.23 18.79 -64.61
N GLY A 953 -18.46 19.84 -64.95
CA GLY A 953 -17.61 20.60 -64.01
C GLY A 953 -16.11 20.23 -64.10
N PRO A 954 -15.23 20.77 -63.23
CA PRO A 954 -13.83 20.34 -63.14
C PRO A 954 -13.76 18.81 -62.97
N GLY A 955 -13.02 18.14 -63.86
CA GLY A 955 -12.89 16.67 -63.85
C GLY A 955 -11.78 16.19 -62.92
N ASP A 956 -11.59 14.86 -62.87
CA ASP A 956 -10.38 14.26 -62.31
C ASP A 956 -9.46 13.81 -63.45
N PHE A 957 -8.25 14.35 -63.49
CA PHE A 957 -7.17 13.93 -64.40
C PHE A 957 -5.85 13.75 -63.65
N ALA A 958 -5.29 12.55 -63.70
CA ALA A 958 -3.93 12.27 -63.24
C ALA A 958 -3.38 11.02 -63.94
N ARG A 959 -2.18 11.11 -64.52
CA ARG A 959 -1.41 9.94 -64.97
C ARG A 959 -0.20 9.76 -64.08
N VAL A 960 0.02 8.55 -63.58
CA VAL A 960 1.18 8.16 -62.78
C VAL A 960 1.77 6.89 -63.38
N ALA A 961 3.08 6.93 -63.66
CA ALA A 961 3.82 5.81 -64.24
C ALA A 961 5.14 5.58 -63.47
N GLY A 962 5.58 4.32 -63.46
CA GLY A 962 6.73 3.87 -62.68
C GLY A 962 6.76 2.37 -62.49
N TRP A 963 7.35 1.93 -61.38
CA TRP A 963 7.34 0.52 -60.98
C TRP A 963 7.19 0.36 -59.47
N ILE A 964 6.69 -0.81 -59.07
CA ILE A 964 6.75 -1.29 -57.70
C ILE A 964 7.73 -2.45 -57.61
N GLU A 965 8.46 -2.57 -56.51
CA GLU A 965 9.41 -3.65 -56.26
C GLU A 965 9.54 -3.94 -54.75
N PRO A 966 10.01 -5.14 -54.35
CA PRO A 966 10.27 -5.42 -52.94
C PRO A 966 11.29 -4.43 -52.38
N ASN A 967 11.06 -3.96 -51.16
CA ASN A 967 11.99 -3.08 -50.45
C ASN A 967 13.12 -3.89 -49.81
N ASP A 968 14.33 -3.31 -49.73
CA ASP A 968 15.48 -3.94 -49.07
C ASP A 968 15.23 -4.21 -47.58
N LYS A 969 14.36 -3.39 -46.97
CA LYS A 969 13.83 -3.61 -45.63
C LYS A 969 12.43 -4.24 -45.73
N PRO A 970 12.25 -5.53 -45.37
CA PRO A 970 10.99 -6.24 -45.56
C PRO A 970 9.82 -5.72 -44.70
N ASP A 971 10.11 -4.99 -43.62
CA ASP A 971 9.09 -4.47 -42.70
C ASP A 971 8.68 -3.01 -42.99
N GLU A 972 9.38 -2.32 -43.90
CA GLU A 972 9.13 -0.90 -44.20
C GLU A 972 8.66 -0.72 -45.65
N ASN A 973 7.74 0.21 -45.87
CA ASN A 973 7.37 0.66 -47.20
C ASN A 973 8.16 1.91 -47.58
N HIS A 974 8.51 2.05 -48.86
CA HIS A 974 9.30 3.18 -49.32
C HIS A 974 8.72 3.80 -50.60
N TYR A 975 8.50 5.12 -50.57
CA TYR A 975 8.10 5.90 -51.75
C TYR A 975 9.29 6.70 -52.26
N GLU A 976 9.54 6.62 -53.56
CA GLU A 976 10.60 7.37 -54.23
C GLU A 976 10.05 8.07 -55.48
N SER A 977 10.45 9.32 -55.70
CA SER A 977 10.13 10.05 -56.93
C SER A 977 11.39 10.33 -57.73
N GLN A 978 11.35 9.93 -59.01
CA GLN A 978 12.41 10.14 -60.00
C GLN A 978 11.87 10.94 -61.22
N VAL A 979 10.85 11.78 -61.02
CA VAL A 979 10.24 12.56 -62.10
C VAL A 979 11.19 13.67 -62.55
N VAL A 980 11.54 13.68 -63.84
CA VAL A 980 12.43 14.69 -64.46
C VAL A 980 11.60 15.57 -65.42
N GLY A 981 11.85 16.88 -65.45
CA GLY A 981 11.24 17.78 -66.45
C GLY A 981 9.86 18.35 -66.11
N GLY A 982 9.37 18.19 -64.87
CA GLY A 982 8.17 18.87 -64.38
C GLY A 982 6.83 18.33 -64.92
N HIS A 983 6.81 17.11 -65.47
CA HIS A 983 5.59 16.43 -65.94
C HIS A 983 4.53 16.25 -64.85
N ILE A 984 4.98 16.11 -63.60
CA ILE A 984 4.16 16.20 -62.38
C ILE A 984 4.78 17.32 -61.51
N PRO A 985 4.04 18.40 -61.20
CA PRO A 985 4.46 19.41 -60.24
C PRO A 985 4.75 18.83 -58.85
N ASP A 986 5.77 19.36 -58.16
CA ASP A 986 6.19 18.88 -56.82
C ASP A 986 5.05 18.83 -55.80
N LYS A 987 4.09 19.75 -55.91
CA LYS A 987 2.88 19.75 -55.08
C LYS A 987 2.12 18.42 -55.17
N PHE A 988 1.97 17.85 -56.37
CA PHE A 988 1.23 16.60 -56.58
C PHE A 988 2.07 15.34 -56.28
N LEU A 989 3.40 15.43 -56.25
CA LEU A 989 4.25 14.32 -55.79
C LEU A 989 4.01 13.99 -54.32
N SER A 990 3.77 15.01 -53.48
CA SER A 990 3.36 14.80 -52.09
C SER A 990 2.00 14.08 -51.97
N ALA A 991 1.10 14.32 -52.92
CA ALA A 991 -0.20 13.64 -52.97
C ALA A 991 -0.07 12.18 -53.46
N CYS A 992 0.89 11.90 -54.33
CA CYS A 992 1.26 10.53 -54.71
C CYS A 992 1.85 9.76 -53.52
N ALA A 993 2.79 10.34 -52.76
CA ALA A 993 3.31 9.73 -51.54
C ALA A 993 2.18 9.37 -50.56
N LYS A 994 1.27 10.31 -50.28
CA LYS A 994 0.07 10.04 -49.46
C LYS A 994 -0.83 8.96 -50.07
N GLY A 995 -0.90 8.86 -51.39
CA GLY A 995 -1.70 7.83 -52.08
C GLY A 995 -1.10 6.44 -51.90
N PHE A 996 0.24 6.36 -51.93
CA PHE A 996 0.98 5.15 -51.62
C PHE A 996 0.80 4.71 -50.15
N ASP A 997 0.89 5.64 -49.20
CA ASP A 997 0.65 5.33 -47.78
C ASP A 997 -0.77 4.78 -47.56
N VAL A 998 -1.79 5.40 -48.16
CA VAL A 998 -3.19 4.98 -48.03
C VAL A 998 -3.44 3.59 -48.62
N VAL A 999 -2.82 3.24 -49.75
CA VAL A 999 -2.99 1.89 -50.32
C VAL A 999 -2.22 0.83 -49.54
N CYS A 1000 -1.10 1.20 -48.91
CA CYS A 1000 -0.36 0.30 -48.03
C CYS A 1000 -1.12 -0.02 -46.74
N GLU A 1001 -2.02 0.86 -46.27
CA GLU A 1001 -2.88 0.57 -45.12
C GLU A 1001 -3.94 -0.52 -45.40
N LYS A 1002 -4.40 -0.67 -46.66
CA LYS A 1002 -5.38 -1.68 -47.07
C LYS A 1002 -4.98 -2.36 -48.37
N GLY A 1003 -4.32 -3.49 -48.21
CA GLY A 1003 -3.79 -4.31 -49.30
C GLY A 1003 -4.87 -4.89 -50.22
N PRO A 1004 -4.51 -5.25 -51.47
CA PRO A 1004 -5.49 -5.69 -52.46
C PRO A 1004 -6.01 -7.12 -52.29
N LEU A 1005 -5.30 -8.01 -51.58
CA LEU A 1005 -5.65 -9.43 -51.45
C LEU A 1005 -6.64 -9.70 -50.31
N LEU A 1006 -6.31 -9.24 -49.11
CA LEU A 1006 -7.05 -9.50 -47.88
C LEU A 1006 -7.52 -8.20 -47.20
N GLY A 1007 -7.10 -7.04 -47.69
CA GLY A 1007 -7.35 -5.76 -47.03
C GLY A 1007 -6.50 -5.53 -45.79
N HIS A 1008 -5.42 -6.30 -45.61
CA HIS A 1008 -4.44 -6.12 -44.54
C HIS A 1008 -3.31 -5.18 -44.95
N LYS A 1009 -2.52 -4.69 -43.98
CA LYS A 1009 -1.42 -3.78 -44.27
C LYS A 1009 -0.39 -4.44 -45.19
N VAL A 1010 0.03 -3.69 -46.20
CA VAL A 1010 1.15 -4.04 -47.07
C VAL A 1010 2.45 -3.63 -46.38
N ILE A 1011 3.46 -4.49 -46.41
CA ILE A 1011 4.82 -4.19 -45.91
C ILE A 1011 5.87 -4.62 -46.94
N GLY A 1012 7.07 -4.05 -46.86
CA GLY A 1012 8.18 -4.40 -47.72
C GLY A 1012 7.97 -4.02 -49.18
N ALA A 1013 7.12 -3.04 -49.47
CA ALA A 1013 6.88 -2.55 -50.82
C ALA A 1013 7.61 -1.22 -51.06
N LYS A 1014 8.30 -1.11 -52.19
CA LYS A 1014 8.87 0.14 -52.71
C LYS A 1014 8.10 0.57 -53.96
N MET A 1015 7.64 1.82 -54.00
CA MET A 1015 6.99 2.41 -55.17
C MET A 1015 7.81 3.57 -55.70
N VAL A 1016 8.25 3.46 -56.96
CA VAL A 1016 8.98 4.52 -57.65
C VAL A 1016 8.07 5.16 -58.68
N VAL A 1017 7.92 6.49 -58.64
CA VAL A 1017 7.22 7.29 -59.66
C VAL A 1017 8.26 7.99 -60.52
N ASN A 1018 8.32 7.65 -61.82
CA ASN A 1018 9.31 8.21 -62.74
C ASN A 1018 8.72 9.08 -63.87
N ASP A 1019 7.44 8.93 -64.19
CA ASP A 1019 6.75 9.69 -65.23
C ASP A 1019 5.27 9.91 -64.88
N GLY A 1020 4.62 10.88 -65.53
CA GLY A 1020 3.19 11.15 -65.35
C GLY A 1020 2.68 12.27 -66.24
N ALA A 1021 1.44 12.67 -66.05
CA ALA A 1021 0.84 13.78 -66.79
C ALA A 1021 -0.21 14.51 -65.96
N THR A 1022 -0.28 15.82 -66.15
CA THR A 1022 -1.28 16.72 -65.57
C THR A 1022 -2.21 17.31 -66.63
N HIS A 1023 -3.36 17.81 -66.19
CA HIS A 1023 -4.26 18.64 -66.97
C HIS A 1023 -4.52 19.94 -66.21
N VAL A 1024 -4.56 21.06 -66.93
CA VAL A 1024 -4.53 22.42 -66.34
C VAL A 1024 -5.72 22.68 -65.42
N THR A 1025 -6.91 22.14 -65.72
CA THR A 1025 -8.14 22.39 -64.96
C THR A 1025 -8.60 21.22 -64.11
N ASP A 1026 -8.17 20.00 -64.45
CA ASP A 1026 -8.77 18.76 -63.92
C ASP A 1026 -7.79 17.98 -63.04
N SER A 1027 -6.55 18.43 -62.88
CA SER A 1027 -5.59 17.83 -61.95
C SER A 1027 -5.69 18.45 -60.55
N SER A 1028 -5.81 17.59 -59.56
CA SER A 1028 -5.89 17.94 -58.14
C SER A 1028 -5.06 16.98 -57.29
N ASP A 1029 -4.77 17.36 -56.04
CA ASP A 1029 -4.12 16.49 -55.06
C ASP A 1029 -4.92 15.19 -54.88
N TYR A 1030 -6.26 15.27 -54.90
CA TYR A 1030 -7.15 14.11 -54.83
C TYR A 1030 -6.99 13.17 -56.03
N ALA A 1031 -6.93 13.72 -57.25
CA ALA A 1031 -6.78 12.92 -58.47
C ALA A 1031 -5.46 12.14 -58.49
N PHE A 1032 -4.34 12.77 -58.11
CA PHE A 1032 -3.03 12.11 -58.04
C PHE A 1032 -2.94 11.08 -56.91
N ASN A 1033 -3.55 11.36 -55.76
CA ASN A 1033 -3.66 10.41 -54.65
C ASN A 1033 -4.43 9.16 -55.10
N LEU A 1034 -5.60 9.33 -55.71
CA LEU A 1034 -6.44 8.21 -56.17
C LEU A 1034 -5.79 7.44 -57.34
N ALA A 1035 -5.16 8.13 -58.29
CA ALA A 1035 -4.44 7.50 -59.39
C ALA A 1035 -3.29 6.63 -58.87
N THR A 1036 -2.56 7.08 -57.85
CA THR A 1036 -1.49 6.31 -57.21
C THR A 1036 -2.01 5.04 -56.54
N GLN A 1037 -3.11 5.13 -55.78
CA GLN A 1037 -3.74 3.97 -55.16
C GLN A 1037 -4.17 2.90 -56.18
N MET A 1038 -4.74 3.34 -57.31
CA MET A 1038 -5.20 2.44 -58.37
C MET A 1038 -4.04 1.85 -59.18
N ALA A 1039 -2.98 2.63 -59.42
CA ALA A 1039 -1.75 2.17 -60.04
C ALA A 1039 -1.12 1.03 -59.23
N PHE A 1040 -0.98 1.23 -57.91
CA PHE A 1040 -0.47 0.21 -57.00
C PHE A 1040 -1.32 -1.05 -57.01
N LYS A 1041 -2.65 -0.94 -56.86
CA LYS A 1041 -3.58 -2.10 -56.89
C LYS A 1041 -3.47 -2.93 -58.17
N LYS A 1042 -3.33 -2.27 -59.32
CA LYS A 1042 -3.20 -2.95 -60.61
C LYS A 1042 -1.86 -3.69 -60.71
N ALA A 1043 -0.78 -3.03 -60.31
CA ALA A 1043 0.57 -3.59 -60.37
C ALA A 1043 0.82 -4.70 -59.34
N PHE A 1044 0.11 -4.68 -58.20
CA PHE A 1044 0.31 -5.60 -57.07
C PHE A 1044 0.21 -7.08 -57.46
N SER A 1045 -0.78 -7.42 -58.31
CA SER A 1045 -0.94 -8.80 -58.80
C SER A 1045 0.21 -9.21 -59.72
N ASP A 1046 0.66 -8.31 -60.60
CA ASP A 1046 1.75 -8.57 -61.55
C ASP A 1046 3.10 -8.69 -60.84
N ALA A 1047 3.28 -7.95 -59.74
CA ALA A 1047 4.41 -8.00 -58.81
C ALA A 1047 4.44 -9.28 -57.95
N GLY A 1048 3.48 -10.20 -58.15
CA GLY A 1048 3.40 -11.45 -57.42
C GLY A 1048 3.01 -11.23 -55.97
N GLY A 1049 1.91 -10.52 -55.72
CA GLY A 1049 1.38 -10.27 -54.37
C GLY A 1049 1.22 -11.54 -53.53
N GLN A 1050 1.74 -11.50 -52.31
CA GLN A 1050 1.73 -12.62 -51.36
C GLN A 1050 1.13 -12.18 -50.02
N VAL A 1051 0.53 -13.15 -49.33
CA VAL A 1051 0.10 -12.98 -47.94
C VAL A 1051 1.25 -13.46 -47.05
N LEU A 1052 1.61 -12.64 -46.07
CA LEU A 1052 2.56 -13.00 -45.03
C LEU A 1052 1.80 -13.38 -43.76
N GLU A 1053 2.22 -14.47 -43.13
CA GLU A 1053 1.78 -14.88 -41.81
C GLU A 1053 2.81 -14.52 -40.73
N PRO A 1054 2.39 -14.20 -39.51
CA PRO A 1054 3.30 -14.00 -38.41
C PRO A 1054 3.84 -15.34 -37.89
N LEU A 1055 5.15 -15.49 -37.89
CA LEU A 1055 5.84 -16.59 -37.23
C LEU A 1055 6.17 -16.21 -35.79
N MET A 1056 5.94 -17.17 -34.90
CA MET A 1056 6.19 -17.06 -33.47
C MET A 1056 7.42 -17.90 -33.13
N LYS A 1057 8.41 -17.26 -32.53
CA LYS A 1057 9.53 -17.97 -31.92
C LYS A 1057 9.02 -18.63 -30.66
N THR A 1058 8.95 -19.95 -30.68
CA THR A 1058 8.33 -20.80 -29.67
C THR A 1058 9.42 -21.60 -28.97
N THR A 1059 9.49 -21.46 -27.65
CA THR A 1059 10.39 -22.21 -26.77
C THR A 1059 9.55 -23.20 -25.96
N ILE A 1060 9.86 -24.50 -26.04
CA ILE A 1060 9.13 -25.56 -25.34
C ILE A 1060 10.10 -26.27 -24.40
N THR A 1061 9.72 -26.43 -23.13
CA THR A 1061 10.52 -27.17 -22.14
C THR A 1061 9.69 -28.32 -21.57
N ALA A 1062 10.26 -29.51 -21.53
CA ALA A 1062 9.62 -30.70 -20.95
C ALA A 1062 10.66 -31.75 -20.53
N PRO A 1063 10.28 -32.76 -19.73
CA PRO A 1063 11.18 -33.86 -19.38
C PRO A 1063 11.66 -34.65 -20.60
N ASN A 1064 12.89 -35.16 -20.51
CA ASN A 1064 13.57 -35.91 -21.59
C ASN A 1064 12.73 -37.08 -22.17
N GLU A 1065 11.88 -37.71 -21.36
CA GLU A 1065 11.01 -38.83 -21.78
C GLU A 1065 9.98 -38.44 -22.86
N PHE A 1066 9.66 -37.15 -23.04
CA PHE A 1066 8.66 -36.66 -24.00
C PHE A 1066 9.26 -35.99 -25.25
N GLN A 1067 10.58 -36.01 -25.42
CA GLN A 1067 11.27 -35.35 -26.53
C GLN A 1067 10.70 -35.76 -27.90
N GLY A 1068 10.52 -37.07 -28.12
CA GLY A 1068 9.98 -37.59 -29.38
C GLY A 1068 8.55 -37.14 -29.67
N ASN A 1069 7.70 -37.03 -28.64
CA ASN A 1069 6.31 -36.60 -28.78
C ASN A 1069 6.22 -35.13 -29.20
N ILE A 1070 7.06 -34.26 -28.61
CA ILE A 1070 7.10 -32.83 -28.91
C ILE A 1070 7.64 -32.58 -30.32
N LEU A 1071 8.72 -33.27 -30.72
CA LEU A 1071 9.24 -33.17 -32.09
C LEU A 1071 8.20 -33.57 -33.13
N MET A 1072 7.45 -34.64 -32.88
CA MET A 1072 6.35 -35.05 -33.77
C MET A 1072 5.25 -33.99 -33.83
N LEU A 1073 4.90 -33.40 -32.69
CA LEU A 1073 3.86 -32.38 -32.59
C LEU A 1073 4.23 -31.11 -33.37
N MET A 1074 5.47 -30.65 -33.25
CA MET A 1074 5.97 -29.45 -33.96
C MET A 1074 6.12 -29.68 -35.47
N ASN A 1075 6.57 -30.87 -35.88
CA ASN A 1075 6.59 -31.24 -37.29
C ASN A 1075 5.19 -31.26 -37.90
N LYS A 1076 4.17 -31.76 -37.16
CA LYS A 1076 2.77 -31.75 -37.62
C LYS A 1076 2.22 -30.33 -37.82
N ARG A 1077 2.81 -29.34 -37.14
CA ARG A 1077 2.46 -27.92 -37.25
C ARG A 1077 3.34 -27.13 -38.22
N ASN A 1078 4.16 -27.83 -39.01
CA ASN A 1078 5.10 -27.23 -39.97
C ASN A 1078 6.05 -26.21 -39.32
N ALA A 1079 6.45 -26.44 -38.07
CA ALA A 1079 7.40 -25.58 -37.38
C ALA A 1079 8.82 -25.79 -37.92
N THR A 1080 9.59 -24.70 -38.00
CA THR A 1080 11.02 -24.73 -38.33
C THR A 1080 11.81 -24.80 -37.04
N ILE A 1081 12.41 -25.96 -36.77
CA ILE A 1081 13.20 -26.17 -35.55
C ILE A 1081 14.58 -25.55 -35.75
N HIS A 1082 14.97 -24.65 -34.84
CA HIS A 1082 16.27 -23.98 -34.86
C HIS A 1082 17.28 -24.69 -33.97
N ASP A 1083 16.85 -25.03 -32.75
CA ASP A 1083 17.75 -25.59 -31.74
C ASP A 1083 17.02 -26.58 -30.82
N THR A 1084 17.79 -27.48 -30.22
CA THR A 1084 17.33 -28.42 -29.20
C THR A 1084 18.43 -28.60 -28.16
N ASP A 1085 18.21 -28.08 -26.97
CA ASP A 1085 19.09 -28.25 -25.82
C ASP A 1085 18.59 -29.42 -24.97
N ILE A 1086 19.47 -30.35 -24.61
CA ILE A 1086 19.14 -31.54 -23.82
C ILE A 1086 19.91 -31.44 -22.52
N GLY A 1087 19.21 -31.01 -21.47
CA GLY A 1087 19.72 -31.00 -20.10
C GLY A 1087 19.68 -32.39 -19.47
N SER A 1088 20.14 -32.47 -18.21
CA SER A 1088 20.16 -33.72 -17.45
C SER A 1088 18.77 -34.29 -17.17
N GLU A 1089 17.76 -33.43 -16.96
CA GLU A 1089 16.39 -33.82 -16.60
C GLU A 1089 15.34 -33.34 -17.60
N ASP A 1090 15.53 -32.13 -18.12
CA ASP A 1090 14.62 -31.46 -19.03
C ASP A 1090 15.31 -31.19 -20.36
N PHE A 1091 14.54 -31.19 -21.45
CA PHE A 1091 14.97 -30.72 -22.76
C PHE A 1091 14.21 -29.46 -23.14
N THR A 1092 14.86 -28.58 -23.90
CA THR A 1092 14.29 -27.35 -24.42
C THR A 1092 14.39 -27.34 -25.94
N LEU A 1093 13.29 -27.05 -26.62
CA LEU A 1093 13.20 -26.95 -28.08
C LEU A 1093 12.85 -25.52 -28.48
N ILE A 1094 13.64 -24.93 -29.38
CA ILE A 1094 13.41 -23.59 -29.93
C ILE A 1094 13.06 -23.72 -31.41
N CYS A 1095 11.92 -23.19 -31.82
CA CYS A 1095 11.44 -23.29 -33.19
C CYS A 1095 10.59 -22.07 -33.59
N ASP A 1096 10.51 -21.77 -34.88
CA ASP A 1096 9.54 -20.82 -35.42
C ASP A 1096 8.29 -21.58 -35.91
N CYS A 1097 7.11 -21.15 -35.48
CA CYS A 1097 5.84 -21.73 -35.89
C CYS A 1097 4.81 -20.63 -36.20
N SER A 1098 3.95 -20.85 -37.20
CA SER A 1098 2.86 -19.92 -37.53
C SER A 1098 1.93 -19.71 -36.33
N LEU A 1099 1.58 -18.46 -36.03
CA LEU A 1099 0.61 -18.14 -34.98
C LEU A 1099 -0.74 -18.83 -35.22
N ASN A 1100 -1.18 -18.91 -36.48
CA ASN A 1100 -2.40 -19.63 -36.86
C ASN A 1100 -2.31 -21.12 -36.52
N ALA A 1101 -1.13 -21.70 -36.71
CA ALA A 1101 -0.84 -23.08 -36.35
C ALA A 1101 -0.58 -23.25 -34.85
N MET A 1102 -0.62 -22.22 -33.99
CA MET A 1102 -0.42 -22.34 -32.54
C MET A 1102 -1.74 -22.36 -31.75
N PHE A 1103 -2.89 -22.10 -32.38
CA PHE A 1103 -4.18 -22.21 -31.71
C PHE A 1103 -4.42 -23.64 -31.20
N GLY A 1104 -4.84 -23.74 -29.93
CA GLY A 1104 -5.06 -25.00 -29.22
C GLY A 1104 -3.79 -25.81 -28.93
N PHE A 1105 -2.59 -25.23 -29.09
CA PHE A 1105 -1.33 -25.93 -28.86
C PHE A 1105 -1.17 -26.39 -27.41
N SER A 1106 -1.51 -25.54 -26.43
CA SER A 1106 -1.40 -25.84 -24.99
C SER A 1106 -2.06 -27.18 -24.61
N SER A 1107 -3.31 -27.41 -25.04
CA SER A 1107 -4.04 -28.65 -24.74
C SER A 1107 -3.37 -29.89 -25.34
N GLN A 1108 -2.84 -29.78 -26.56
CA GLN A 1108 -2.15 -30.89 -27.22
C GLN A 1108 -0.77 -31.16 -26.61
N LEU A 1109 -0.03 -30.10 -26.25
CA LEU A 1109 1.26 -30.22 -25.56
C LEU A 1109 1.09 -30.92 -24.21
N ARG A 1110 0.08 -30.50 -23.43
CA ARG A 1110 -0.22 -31.14 -22.14
C ARG A 1110 -0.59 -32.61 -22.30
N ALA A 1111 -1.40 -32.96 -23.30
CA ALA A 1111 -1.73 -34.35 -23.57
C ALA A 1111 -0.48 -35.18 -23.95
N ALA A 1112 0.39 -34.63 -24.79
CA ALA A 1112 1.62 -35.29 -25.26
C ALA A 1112 2.69 -35.46 -24.18
N THR A 1113 2.66 -34.64 -23.13
CA THR A 1113 3.67 -34.55 -22.06
C THR A 1113 3.13 -34.96 -20.69
N GLN A 1114 1.91 -35.51 -20.63
CA GLN A 1114 1.21 -35.81 -19.36
C GLN A 1114 1.09 -34.58 -18.44
N GLY A 1115 0.99 -33.39 -19.02
CA GLY A 1115 0.88 -32.11 -18.33
C GLY A 1115 2.20 -31.56 -17.76
N LYS A 1116 3.35 -32.12 -18.15
CA LYS A 1116 4.68 -31.68 -17.67
C LYS A 1116 5.39 -30.70 -18.60
N GLY A 1117 4.88 -30.49 -19.81
CA GLY A 1117 5.46 -29.57 -20.79
C GLY A 1117 4.93 -28.15 -20.65
N GLU A 1118 5.83 -27.18 -20.79
CA GLU A 1118 5.55 -25.75 -20.79
C GLU A 1118 6.06 -25.13 -22.10
N PHE A 1119 5.45 -24.04 -22.54
CA PHE A 1119 5.94 -23.29 -23.70
C PHE A 1119 5.74 -21.79 -23.53
N SER A 1120 6.63 -21.03 -24.16
CA SER A 1120 6.48 -19.59 -24.36
C SER A 1120 6.61 -19.27 -25.85
N MET A 1121 5.99 -18.17 -26.29
CA MET A 1121 6.09 -17.73 -27.67
C MET A 1121 6.13 -16.21 -27.78
N GLU A 1122 6.98 -15.70 -28.66
CA GLU A 1122 7.12 -14.28 -28.97
C GLU A 1122 7.09 -14.05 -30.48
N PHE A 1123 6.67 -12.86 -30.94
CA PHE A 1123 6.68 -12.54 -32.36
C PHE A 1123 8.12 -12.57 -32.88
N SER A 1124 8.37 -13.33 -33.94
CA SER A 1124 9.69 -13.47 -34.57
C SER A 1124 9.79 -12.52 -35.77
N HIS A 1125 9.03 -12.83 -36.82
CA HIS A 1125 9.01 -12.08 -38.08
C HIS A 1125 7.81 -12.50 -38.93
N TYR A 1126 7.57 -11.78 -40.02
CA TYR A 1126 6.60 -12.17 -41.05
C TYR A 1126 7.25 -13.05 -42.12
N ALA A 1127 6.58 -14.12 -42.52
CA ALA A 1127 7.03 -15.01 -43.60
C ALA A 1127 5.89 -15.33 -44.58
N PRO A 1128 6.18 -15.66 -45.85
CA PRO A 1128 5.16 -16.04 -46.83
C PRO A 1128 4.29 -17.20 -46.35
N ALA A 1129 2.98 -16.98 -46.31
CA ALA A 1129 2.03 -18.00 -45.94
C ALA A 1129 2.02 -19.16 -46.96
N PRO A 1130 1.81 -20.42 -46.54
CA PRO A 1130 1.69 -21.54 -47.44
C PRO A 1130 0.63 -21.30 -48.53
N PRO A 1131 0.86 -21.72 -49.80
CA PRO A 1131 -0.05 -21.44 -50.90
C PRO A 1131 -1.50 -21.91 -50.68
N HIS A 1132 -1.68 -23.00 -49.93
CA HIS A 1132 -3.01 -23.49 -49.56
C HIS A 1132 -3.72 -22.52 -48.61
N LEU A 1133 -3.03 -22.05 -47.56
CA LEU A 1133 -3.55 -21.11 -46.57
C LEU A 1133 -3.87 -19.76 -47.23
N GLN A 1134 -2.98 -19.24 -48.09
CA GLN A 1134 -3.23 -18.00 -48.82
C GLN A 1134 -4.54 -18.08 -49.65
N LYS A 1135 -4.76 -19.18 -50.38
CA LYS A 1135 -5.99 -19.37 -51.17
C LYS A 1135 -7.24 -19.40 -50.31
N GLU A 1136 -7.17 -20.05 -49.15
CA GLU A 1136 -8.28 -20.13 -48.19
C GLU A 1136 -8.62 -18.74 -47.62
N LEU A 1137 -7.62 -17.97 -47.21
CA LEU A 1137 -7.80 -16.61 -46.67
C LEU A 1137 -8.42 -15.67 -47.71
N VAL A 1138 -7.94 -15.72 -48.96
CA VAL A 1138 -8.47 -14.89 -50.05
C VAL A 1138 -9.93 -15.25 -50.35
N ALA A 1139 -10.27 -16.54 -50.40
CA ALA A 1139 -11.64 -16.98 -50.61
C ALA A 1139 -12.58 -16.51 -49.49
N LYS A 1140 -12.12 -16.59 -48.23
CA LYS A 1140 -12.88 -16.11 -47.07
C LYS A 1140 -13.11 -14.60 -47.13
N TYR A 1141 -12.08 -13.83 -47.48
CA TYR A 1141 -12.20 -12.37 -47.61
C TYR A 1141 -13.17 -11.96 -48.72
N GLN A 1142 -13.14 -12.65 -49.87
CA GLN A 1142 -14.08 -12.42 -50.97
C GLN A 1142 -15.54 -12.68 -50.54
N ALA A 1143 -15.79 -13.78 -49.84
CA ALA A 1143 -17.11 -14.08 -49.30
C ALA A 1143 -17.60 -13.02 -48.30
N GLU A 1144 -16.72 -12.49 -47.44
CA GLU A 1144 -17.05 -11.40 -46.51
C GLU A 1144 -17.40 -10.09 -47.24
N LEU A 1145 -16.70 -9.76 -48.32
CA LEU A 1145 -17.00 -8.59 -49.16
C LEU A 1145 -18.35 -8.73 -49.87
N GLU A 1146 -18.68 -9.93 -50.37
CA GLU A 1146 -19.98 -10.20 -51.00
C GLU A 1146 -21.13 -10.11 -49.98
N ALA A 1147 -20.94 -10.63 -48.77
CA ALA A 1147 -21.91 -10.51 -47.68
C ALA A 1147 -22.15 -9.06 -47.24
N LYS A 1148 -21.10 -8.21 -47.25
CA LYS A 1148 -21.22 -6.76 -46.97
C LYS A 1148 -21.88 -5.97 -48.10
N ARG A 1149 -21.85 -6.47 -49.34
CA ARG A 1149 -22.52 -5.84 -50.50
C ARG A 1149 -24.00 -6.21 -50.61
N THR A 1150 -24.39 -7.32 -49.99
CA THR A 1150 -25.75 -7.87 -50.02
C THR A 1150 -26.59 -7.50 -48.79
N LYS A 1151 -25.95 -7.11 -47.68
CA LYS A 1151 -26.55 -6.35 -46.57
C LYS A 1151 -26.55 -4.87 -46.88
#